data_AF-A0A1Q3K3I8-F1
#
_entry.id   AF-A0A1Q3K3I8-F1
#
_cell.length_a   1.000
_cell.length_b   1.000
_cell.length_c   1.000
_cell.angle_alpha   90.00
_cell.angle_beta   90.00
_cell.angle_gamma   90.00
#
_symmetry.space_group_name_H-M   'P 1'
#
loop_
_entity.id
_entity.type
_entity.pdbx_description
1 polymer ?
#
loop_
_entity_poly.entity_id
_entity_poly.type
_entity_poly.pdbx_seq_one_letter_code
_entity_poly.pdbx_strand_id
1 'polypeptide(L)'
;MNLLETGIEKGLISFDPEKNFVTYVHQNKKRSYSNPEEKVQVETFLSLILIYNYPVNRIKLFQTVQIGSRGTEADVIVYEDDECECTYIVVECKKEDITDQEFNIAVDQAYSYAVAEGGKYVWTTSRIKNQYYEVPDKKPKSRIEIPDIPQFGVDKLAPYKYVKGGISQTDTNEILNLASEPEPNAKQKFFELQVVSESELTKIFIQSHQALWGGGQRNPSVAFDELDKLIFCKIWDEKHPRKIGNPYDFQIFRDEDPEDLLKRIRKIYEVGEKEAPEVFKDGIALSAQETLTIVKYFQRINLNKTDLDSKGKAFETFMGSYFRGDFGQYFTPRPIVKFIVDSLPITHKSRVLDTSCGSGGFLLYALDKVREQANEFYDRIKEERNHYTYWHDFAEKNLFGIEINDQIARTAKMNMIIHDDGHTNVIASDGLLSDTEMQAKSGNKEFKYNSFDFIITNPPFGSSIKQTEKAYMHQYNLAVKEVDWLNTTTSGKAALRDSQSTEVLFLEQCHKFLTEHGYLAVVIPDGILTNSSLQYVRDNIEEMYRIVAVVSMPQTAFSATGAGVKSSVLFLRKHKNKQTEKISNQKAKLKEQVKTGNNYIATVEQWEKEKAEAIKKLEADAKAKNPKANKKEITEMIQADKSAVQSAFTDKVNLLKEELTEKYFLAKQNALDDYPIFMAIAEDIGYDATGRSTNNNELVEIGKELSKFIAHINKTEQ
;
A
#
# COMPACT_ATOMS: atom_id res chain seq x y z
N MET A 1 29.19 10.17 13.74
CA MET A 1 29.03 9.93 15.19
C MET A 1 27.73 10.57 15.66
N ASN A 2 26.96 9.89 16.51
CA ASN A 2 25.74 10.46 17.08
C ASN A 2 26.07 11.38 18.28
N LEU A 3 25.17 12.30 18.67
CA LEU A 3 25.30 13.19 19.84
C LEU A 3 25.81 12.46 21.10
N LEU A 4 25.32 11.24 21.34
CA LEU A 4 25.72 10.40 22.47
C LEU A 4 27.23 10.10 22.48
N GLU A 5 27.81 9.76 21.33
CA GLU A 5 29.24 9.46 21.22
C GLU A 5 30.07 10.71 21.50
N THR A 6 29.67 11.86 20.94
CA THR A 6 30.31 13.15 21.21
C THR A 6 30.21 13.54 22.68
N GLY A 7 29.06 13.27 23.31
CA GLY A 7 28.84 13.50 24.74
C GLY A 7 29.74 12.66 25.63
N ILE A 8 30.00 11.39 25.25
CA ILE A 8 30.94 10.51 25.96
C ILE A 8 32.38 11.00 25.79
N GLU A 9 32.79 11.33 24.56
CA GLU A 9 34.15 11.79 24.25
C GLU A 9 34.48 13.11 24.98
N LYS A 10 33.53 14.04 25.04
CA LYS A 10 33.67 15.31 25.79
C LYS A 10 33.49 15.15 27.30
N GLY A 11 33.25 13.94 27.80
CA GLY A 11 33.09 13.67 29.23
C GLY A 11 31.84 14.32 29.84
N LEU A 12 30.80 14.58 29.06
CA LEU A 12 29.52 15.13 29.53
C LEU A 12 28.64 14.05 30.14
N ILE A 13 28.67 12.85 29.55
CA ILE A 13 27.97 11.66 30.02
C ILE A 13 28.88 10.44 30.01
N SER A 14 28.55 9.42 30.81
CA SER A 14 29.19 8.11 30.74
C SER A 14 28.17 7.00 30.98
N PHE A 15 28.32 5.87 30.29
CA PHE A 15 27.51 4.67 30.51
C PHE A 15 28.24 3.66 31.38
N ASP A 16 27.48 2.85 32.12
CA ASP A 16 28.00 1.63 32.71
C ASP A 16 28.31 0.57 31.62
N PRO A 17 29.10 -0.48 31.91
CA PRO A 17 29.53 -1.46 30.91
C PRO A 17 28.37 -2.11 30.14
N GLU A 18 27.22 -2.28 30.80
CA GLU A 18 26.02 -2.89 30.22
C GLU A 18 25.08 -1.88 29.55
N LYS A 19 25.38 -0.57 29.59
CA LYS A 19 24.52 0.54 29.11
C LYS A 19 23.12 0.57 29.72
N ASN A 20 22.95 0.01 30.91
CA ASN A 20 21.70 0.05 31.67
C ASN A 20 21.51 1.40 32.36
N PHE A 21 22.60 2.10 32.69
CA PHE A 21 22.58 3.38 33.37
C PHE A 21 23.45 4.41 32.67
N VAL A 22 22.94 5.64 32.64
CA VAL A 22 23.69 6.83 32.22
C VAL A 22 24.07 7.64 33.44
N THR A 23 25.28 8.21 33.43
CA THR A 23 25.76 9.15 34.44
C THR A 23 26.02 10.49 33.80
N TYR A 24 25.39 11.55 34.31
CA TYR A 24 25.68 12.93 33.96
C TYR A 24 26.90 13.39 34.74
N VAL A 25 28.06 13.43 34.09
CA VAL A 25 29.38 13.49 34.75
C VAL A 25 29.52 14.75 35.59
N HIS A 26 29.09 15.90 35.08
CA HIS A 26 29.23 17.19 35.75
C HIS A 26 28.51 17.26 37.11
N GLN A 27 27.37 16.56 37.26
CA GLN A 27 26.56 16.58 38.49
C GLN A 27 26.63 15.25 39.26
N ASN A 28 27.39 14.26 38.76
CA ASN A 28 27.45 12.90 39.29
C ASN A 28 26.06 12.27 39.54
N LYS A 29 25.09 12.53 38.64
CA LYS A 29 23.74 11.97 38.73
C LYS A 29 23.63 10.73 37.84
N LYS A 30 23.18 9.61 38.42
CA LYS A 30 23.00 8.34 37.72
C LYS A 30 21.52 8.02 37.54
N ARG A 31 21.11 7.65 36.33
CA ARG A 31 19.72 7.31 35.98
C ARG A 31 19.64 6.06 35.10
N SER A 32 18.47 5.42 35.12
CA SER A 32 18.20 4.20 34.36
C SER A 32 17.96 4.53 32.89
N TYR A 33 18.88 4.15 32.02
CA TYR A 33 18.78 4.42 30.57
C TYR A 33 17.78 3.48 29.87
N SER A 34 17.30 2.45 30.56
CA SER A 34 16.17 1.64 30.11
C SER A 34 14.84 2.42 30.09
N ASN A 35 14.72 3.52 30.84
CA ASN A 35 13.55 4.39 30.79
C ASN A 35 13.52 5.15 29.44
N PRO A 36 12.46 5.02 28.63
CA PRO A 36 12.35 5.73 27.35
C PRO A 36 12.44 7.26 27.48
N GLU A 37 11.94 7.83 28.57
CA GLU A 37 11.99 9.28 28.83
C GLU A 37 13.42 9.75 29.11
N GLU A 38 14.22 8.93 29.82
CA GLU A 38 15.62 9.24 30.11
C GLU A 38 16.45 9.34 28.83
N LYS A 39 16.12 8.57 27.79
CA LYS A 39 16.80 8.68 26.50
C LYS A 39 16.63 10.06 25.88
N VAL A 40 15.41 10.61 25.95
CA VAL A 40 15.08 11.96 25.48
C VAL A 40 15.76 13.01 26.35
N GLN A 41 15.82 12.81 27.67
CA GLN A 41 16.50 13.71 28.60
C GLN A 41 18.00 13.80 28.33
N VAL A 42 18.67 12.67 28.11
CA VAL A 42 20.11 12.64 27.77
C VAL A 42 20.38 13.41 26.48
N GLU A 43 19.61 13.16 25.42
CA GLU A 43 19.78 13.85 24.15
C GLU A 43 19.49 15.35 24.25
N THR A 44 18.49 15.73 25.05
CA THR A 44 18.15 17.12 25.34
C THR A 44 19.29 17.82 26.08
N PHE A 45 19.83 17.19 27.12
CA PHE A 45 20.99 17.70 27.87
C PHE A 45 22.20 17.92 26.95
N LEU A 46 22.51 16.94 26.09
CA LEU A 46 23.60 17.06 25.13
C LEU A 46 23.33 18.14 24.08
N SER A 47 22.09 18.30 23.63
CA SER A 47 21.71 19.33 22.66
C SER A 47 21.88 20.73 23.24
N LEU A 48 21.49 20.96 24.50
CA LEU A 48 21.68 22.26 25.17
C LEU A 48 23.16 22.69 25.16
N ILE A 49 24.08 21.74 25.38
CA ILE A 49 25.52 22.01 25.46
C ILE A 49 26.14 22.08 24.07
N LEU A 50 25.92 21.07 23.23
CA LEU A 50 26.66 20.90 21.98
C LEU A 50 26.06 21.67 20.81
N ILE A 51 24.75 21.93 20.83
CA ILE A 51 24.03 22.60 19.74
C ILE A 51 23.67 24.03 20.14
N TYR A 52 23.11 24.22 21.34
CA TYR A 52 22.72 25.54 21.84
C TYR A 52 23.85 26.27 22.60
N ASN A 53 25.00 25.61 22.77
CA ASN A 53 26.23 26.18 23.33
C ASN A 53 26.11 26.70 24.78
N TYR A 54 25.17 26.15 25.57
CA TYR A 54 25.05 26.51 26.98
C TYR A 54 26.21 25.92 27.81
N PRO A 55 26.84 26.72 28.70
CA PRO A 55 27.84 26.21 29.62
C PRO A 55 27.27 25.12 30.52
N VAL A 56 27.98 24.00 30.65
CA VAL A 56 27.51 22.83 31.43
C VAL A 56 27.23 23.17 32.90
N ASN A 57 27.97 24.13 33.48
CA ASN A 57 27.79 24.59 34.85
C ASN A 57 26.46 25.35 35.06
N ARG A 58 25.88 25.91 34.00
CA ARG A 58 24.57 26.59 34.01
C ARG A 58 23.39 25.65 33.77
N ILE A 59 23.61 24.34 33.68
CA ILE A 59 22.55 23.36 33.46
C ILE A 59 22.43 22.48 34.71
N LYS A 60 21.26 22.50 35.35
CA LYS A 60 20.90 21.57 36.43
C LYS A 60 19.86 20.58 35.93
N LEU A 61 20.06 19.33 36.30
CA LEU A 61 19.15 18.24 35.95
C LEU A 61 18.34 17.88 37.19
N PHE A 62 17.08 17.48 37.05
CA PHE A 62 16.28 16.92 38.15
C PHE A 62 16.24 17.85 39.37
N GLN A 63 15.90 19.11 39.15
CA GLN A 63 15.85 20.13 40.20
C GLN A 63 14.43 20.23 40.77
N THR A 64 14.30 20.28 42.10
CA THR A 64 13.00 20.48 42.73
C THR A 64 12.56 21.93 42.58
N VAL A 65 11.41 22.12 41.95
CA VAL A 65 10.68 23.39 41.77
C VAL A 65 9.49 23.42 42.72
N GLN A 66 9.28 24.55 43.40
CA GLN A 66 8.17 24.71 44.35
C GLN A 66 6.94 25.30 43.64
N ILE A 67 5.88 24.51 43.46
CA ILE A 67 4.57 25.01 43.03
C ILE A 67 3.65 25.05 44.25
N GLY A 68 3.49 26.25 44.83
CA GLY A 68 2.69 26.44 46.03
C GLY A 68 3.30 25.69 47.22
N SER A 69 2.61 24.66 47.73
CA SER A 69 3.09 23.80 48.82
C SER A 69 3.64 22.44 48.38
N ARG A 70 3.63 22.15 47.06
CA ARG A 70 4.13 20.88 46.50
C ARG A 70 5.46 21.11 45.79
N GLY A 71 6.50 20.38 46.21
CA GLY A 71 7.73 20.26 45.44
C GLY A 71 7.53 19.27 44.29
N THR A 72 7.87 19.68 43.07
CA THR A 72 7.90 18.78 41.90
C THR A 72 9.26 18.88 41.22
N GLU A 73 9.72 17.79 40.61
CA GLU A 73 11.03 17.75 39.95
C GLU A 73 10.88 18.20 38.49
N ALA A 74 11.67 19.19 38.08
CA ALA A 74 11.83 19.58 36.67
C ALA A 74 13.02 18.82 36.07
N ASP A 75 12.86 18.35 34.83
CA ASP A 75 13.86 17.49 34.17
C ASP A 75 15.18 18.23 33.92
N VAL A 76 15.13 19.40 33.28
CA VAL A 76 16.31 20.24 33.03
C VAL A 76 15.98 21.72 33.27
N ILE A 77 16.86 22.41 33.97
CA ILE A 77 16.82 23.86 34.13
C ILE A 77 18.14 24.44 33.63
N VAL A 78 18.05 25.43 32.75
CA VAL A 78 19.18 26.24 32.28
C VAL A 78 19.11 27.60 32.96
N TYR A 79 20.24 28.08 33.48
CA TYR A 79 20.36 29.34 34.20
C TYR A 79 21.03 30.42 33.35
N GLU A 80 20.68 31.67 33.63
CA GLU A 80 21.26 32.86 32.96
C GLU A 80 22.66 33.17 33.50
N ASP A 81 22.95 32.79 34.75
CA ASP A 81 24.15 33.07 35.52
C ASP A 81 24.91 31.79 35.94
N ASP A 82 26.19 31.94 36.33
CA ASP A 82 27.06 30.82 36.71
C ASP A 82 26.79 30.31 38.13
N GLU A 83 26.17 31.14 38.98
CA GLU A 83 25.75 30.83 40.35
C GLU A 83 24.47 29.98 40.38
N CYS A 84 23.77 29.89 39.25
CA CYS A 84 22.48 29.22 39.09
C CYS A 84 21.35 29.78 39.97
N GLU A 85 21.26 31.11 40.05
CA GLU A 85 20.22 31.81 40.81
C GLU A 85 19.04 32.27 39.93
N CYS A 86 19.28 32.56 38.65
CA CYS A 86 18.29 33.07 37.71
C CYS A 86 17.93 32.02 36.66
N THR A 87 16.80 31.33 36.85
CA THR A 87 16.25 30.38 35.87
C THR A 87 16.01 31.07 34.53
N TYR A 88 16.55 30.49 33.45
CA TYR A 88 16.43 31.02 32.10
C TYR A 88 15.52 30.16 31.22
N ILE A 89 15.79 28.85 31.14
CA ILE A 89 15.00 27.89 30.36
C ILE A 89 14.57 26.74 31.28
N VAL A 90 13.29 26.38 31.22
CA VAL A 90 12.80 25.12 31.79
C VAL A 90 12.54 24.13 30.67
N VAL A 91 13.08 22.93 30.80
CA VAL A 91 12.86 21.85 29.83
C VAL A 91 12.15 20.68 30.49
N GLU A 92 11.08 20.22 29.84
CA GLU A 92 10.32 19.04 30.22
C GLU A 92 10.41 18.00 29.11
N CYS A 93 10.87 16.80 29.45
CA CYS A 93 11.05 15.71 28.51
C CYS A 93 9.96 14.66 28.73
N LYS A 94 9.59 13.99 27.65
CA LYS A 94 8.66 12.86 27.68
C LYS A 94 9.15 11.76 26.76
N LYS A 95 8.69 10.53 26.99
CA LYS A 95 8.95 9.40 26.08
C LYS A 95 8.48 9.70 24.64
N GLU A 96 9.16 9.12 23.66
CA GLU A 96 8.87 9.38 22.23
C GLU A 96 7.44 9.04 21.81
N ASP A 97 6.85 7.99 22.40
CA ASP A 97 5.53 7.45 22.07
C ASP A 97 4.36 8.12 22.84
N ILE A 98 4.60 9.28 23.45
CA ILE A 98 3.57 10.02 24.21
C ILE A 98 2.42 10.51 23.32
N THR A 99 1.20 10.54 23.87
CA THR A 99 0.03 11.08 23.16
C THR A 99 0.02 12.61 23.15
N ASP A 100 -0.69 13.22 22.18
CA ASP A 100 -0.83 14.68 22.12
C ASP A 100 -1.45 15.29 23.39
N GLN A 101 -2.40 14.60 24.01
CA GLN A 101 -3.05 15.06 25.24
C GLN A 101 -2.05 15.09 26.41
N GLU A 102 -1.31 14.02 26.61
CA GLU A 102 -0.28 13.94 27.65
C GLU A 102 0.86 14.94 27.39
N PHE A 103 1.23 15.14 26.11
CA PHE A 103 2.23 16.14 25.74
C PHE A 103 1.78 17.56 26.10
N ASN A 104 0.51 17.91 25.84
CA ASN A 104 -0.02 19.23 26.20
C ASN A 104 -0.07 19.43 27.72
N ILE A 105 -0.35 18.38 28.50
CA ILE A 105 -0.25 18.42 29.97
C ILE A 105 1.21 18.69 30.39
N ALA A 106 2.19 18.05 29.73
CA ALA A 106 3.61 18.32 29.99
C ALA A 106 4.00 19.77 29.64
N VAL A 107 3.44 20.35 28.57
CA VAL A 107 3.60 21.77 28.24
C VAL A 107 3.04 22.66 29.35
N ASP A 108 1.84 22.35 29.85
CA ASP A 108 1.21 23.10 30.95
C ASP A 108 2.05 23.07 32.23
N GLN A 109 2.61 21.90 32.53
CA GLN A 109 3.49 21.65 33.66
C GLN A 109 4.79 22.45 33.53
N ALA A 110 5.49 22.34 32.40
CA ALA A 110 6.73 23.05 32.13
C ALA A 110 6.56 24.58 32.20
N TYR A 111 5.46 25.10 31.65
CA TYR A 111 5.14 26.52 31.73
C TYR A 111 4.85 26.98 33.16
N SER A 112 4.20 26.14 33.96
CA SER A 112 3.94 26.43 35.37
C SER A 112 5.25 26.50 36.17
N TYR A 113 6.22 25.62 35.89
CA TYR A 113 7.56 25.67 36.48
C TYR A 113 8.30 26.94 36.10
N ALA A 114 8.33 27.30 34.81
CA ALA A 114 9.00 28.53 34.37
C ALA A 114 8.38 29.77 35.00
N VAL A 115 7.04 29.85 35.12
CA VAL A 115 6.39 30.98 35.78
C VAL A 115 6.72 31.06 37.28
N ALA A 116 6.83 29.91 37.97
CA ALA A 116 7.15 29.84 39.40
C ALA A 116 8.61 30.22 39.69
N GLU A 117 9.54 29.75 38.86
CA GLU A 117 10.99 29.96 39.02
C GLU A 117 11.51 31.23 38.33
N GLY A 118 10.65 31.97 37.63
CA GLY A 118 11.05 33.18 36.88
C GLY A 118 11.75 32.90 35.54
N GLY A 119 11.61 31.69 34.99
CA GLY A 119 12.11 31.30 33.67
C GLY A 119 11.55 32.15 32.53
N LYS A 120 12.41 32.49 31.57
CA LYS A 120 12.07 33.26 30.36
C LYS A 120 11.59 32.38 29.21
N TYR A 121 12.07 31.13 29.13
CA TYR A 121 11.72 30.22 28.05
C TYR A 121 11.34 28.83 28.57
N VAL A 122 10.53 28.13 27.77
CA VAL A 122 10.10 26.76 28.01
C VAL A 122 10.38 25.92 26.77
N TRP A 123 10.93 24.72 26.97
CA TRP A 123 11.05 23.70 25.93
C TRP A 123 10.37 22.42 26.42
N THR A 124 9.39 21.91 25.68
CA THR A 124 8.84 20.58 25.92
C THR A 124 9.19 19.68 24.74
N THR A 125 9.70 18.48 25.00
CA THR A 125 10.15 17.57 23.94
C THR A 125 9.88 16.10 24.20
N SER A 126 9.51 15.40 23.14
CA SER A 126 9.49 13.93 23.05
C SER A 126 10.48 13.42 22.02
N ARG A 127 11.48 14.23 21.63
CA ARG A 127 12.33 14.09 20.43
C ARG A 127 11.57 14.20 19.10
N ILE A 128 10.48 13.44 18.93
CA ILE A 128 9.60 13.49 17.76
C ILE A 128 8.92 14.85 17.67
N LYS A 129 8.29 15.30 18.75
CA LYS A 129 7.58 16.58 18.84
C LYS A 129 8.34 17.53 19.76
N ASN A 130 8.48 18.78 19.33
CA ASN A 130 9.11 19.86 20.10
C ASN A 130 8.17 21.06 20.13
N GLN A 131 7.98 21.67 21.30
CA GLN A 131 7.26 22.93 21.47
C GLN A 131 8.07 23.88 22.34
N TYR A 132 8.09 25.15 21.94
CA TYR A 132 8.88 26.19 22.58
C TYR A 132 8.01 27.39 22.91
N TYR A 133 8.20 27.97 24.08
CA TYR A 133 7.45 29.15 24.52
C TYR A 133 8.35 30.20 25.15
N GLU A 134 8.01 31.46 24.94
CA GLU A 134 8.51 32.61 25.68
C GLU A 134 7.50 32.97 26.79
N VAL A 135 8.00 33.19 27.99
CA VAL A 135 7.22 33.59 29.16
C VAL A 135 7.26 35.12 29.26
N PRO A 136 6.12 35.83 29.10
CA PRO A 136 6.14 37.29 29.13
C PRO A 136 6.45 37.85 30.52
N ASP A 137 7.19 38.95 30.55
CA ASP A 137 7.45 39.72 31.79
C ASP A 137 6.19 40.43 32.31
N LYS A 138 5.26 40.78 31.40
CA LYS A 138 4.06 41.57 31.71
C LYS A 138 2.81 40.70 31.81
N LYS A 139 1.95 40.98 32.79
CA LYS A 139 0.64 40.33 32.92
C LYS A 139 -0.36 40.87 31.88
N PRO A 140 -1.25 40.03 31.30
CA PRO A 140 -1.36 38.59 31.52
C PRO A 140 -0.20 37.80 30.89
N LYS A 141 0.35 36.82 31.60
CA LYS A 141 1.43 35.93 31.10
C LYS A 141 0.86 34.88 30.13
N SER A 142 0.19 35.31 29.06
CA SER A 142 -0.24 34.42 27.98
C SER A 142 0.98 33.79 27.31
N ARG A 143 0.92 32.49 27.02
CA ARG A 143 2.04 31.77 26.40
C ARG A 143 2.29 32.33 25.00
N ILE A 144 3.53 32.70 24.70
CA ILE A 144 3.93 33.10 23.36
C ILE A 144 4.65 31.92 22.73
N GLU A 145 4.05 31.28 21.72
CA GLU A 145 4.71 30.20 20.98
C GLU A 145 5.83 30.77 20.10
N ILE A 146 7.01 30.15 20.15
CA ILE A 146 8.21 30.59 19.43
C ILE A 146 8.78 29.43 18.61
N PRO A 147 9.53 29.70 17.52
CA PRO A 147 10.05 28.65 16.63
C PRO A 147 11.21 27.86 17.24
N ASP A 148 11.92 28.43 18.22
CA ASP A 148 13.05 27.82 18.90
C ASP A 148 13.34 28.49 20.24
N ILE A 149 14.13 27.85 21.12
CA ILE A 149 14.79 28.54 22.26
C ILE A 149 16.02 29.32 21.78
N PRO A 150 16.45 30.38 22.48
CA PRO A 150 17.70 31.06 22.16
C PRO A 150 18.89 30.11 22.31
N GLN A 151 19.90 30.31 21.46
CA GLN A 151 21.23 29.74 21.70
C GLN A 151 21.96 30.65 22.69
N PHE A 152 22.97 30.12 23.38
CA PHE A 152 23.76 30.92 24.30
C PHE A 152 24.32 32.18 23.61
N GLY A 153 24.13 33.33 24.27
CA GLY A 153 24.55 34.63 23.75
C GLY A 153 23.63 35.25 22.68
N VAL A 154 22.51 34.60 22.32
CA VAL A 154 21.52 35.15 21.36
C VAL A 154 20.41 35.90 22.10
N ASP A 155 20.41 37.23 22.00
CA ASP A 155 19.43 38.08 22.70
C ASP A 155 18.11 38.25 21.94
N LYS A 156 18.12 38.01 20.62
CA LYS A 156 16.94 38.18 19.77
C LYS A 156 16.76 37.00 18.83
N LEU A 157 15.68 36.27 19.04
CA LEU A 157 15.28 35.16 18.18
C LEU A 157 14.77 35.65 16.82
N ALA A 158 15.23 34.98 15.76
CA ALA A 158 14.70 35.04 14.42
C ALA A 158 13.29 34.41 14.37
N PRO A 159 12.46 34.79 13.39
CA PRO A 159 11.09 34.32 13.31
C PRO A 159 10.95 32.87 12.80
N TYR A 160 12.05 32.15 12.53
CA TYR A 160 12.05 30.78 12.02
C TYR A 160 13.29 30.01 12.47
N LYS A 161 13.23 28.68 12.38
CA LYS A 161 14.29 27.77 12.84
C LYS A 161 15.05 27.12 11.68
N TYR A 162 14.35 26.70 10.63
CA TYR A 162 14.91 25.88 9.56
C TYR A 162 15.15 26.67 8.28
N VAL A 163 16.35 26.59 7.72
CA VAL A 163 16.73 27.27 6.47
C VAL A 163 17.54 26.34 5.56
N LYS A 164 17.49 26.58 4.25
CA LYS A 164 18.32 25.84 3.28
C LYS A 164 19.80 26.09 3.54
N GLY A 165 20.60 25.04 3.66
CA GLY A 165 22.03 25.15 3.97
C GLY A 165 22.29 25.65 5.40
N GLY A 166 21.31 25.51 6.30
CA GLY A 166 21.55 25.62 7.74
C GLY A 166 22.40 24.48 8.28
N ILE A 167 22.62 24.47 9.58
CA ILE A 167 23.49 23.51 10.24
C ILE A 167 22.78 22.17 10.39
N SER A 168 23.46 21.10 9.98
CA SER A 168 23.02 19.73 10.19
C SER A 168 23.21 19.33 11.66
N GLN A 169 22.11 19.06 12.35
CA GLN A 169 22.14 18.55 13.73
C GLN A 169 22.48 17.05 13.83
N THR A 170 22.73 16.40 12.69
CA THR A 170 23.13 14.98 12.62
C THR A 170 24.56 14.81 12.10
N ASP A 171 25.16 15.86 11.54
CA ASP A 171 26.57 15.84 11.13
C ASP A 171 27.47 16.20 12.31
N THR A 172 28.24 15.22 12.79
CA THR A 172 29.13 15.40 13.93
C THR A 172 30.16 16.51 13.70
N ASN A 173 30.67 16.67 12.48
CA ASN A 173 31.68 17.68 12.21
C ASN A 173 31.06 19.08 12.31
N GLU A 174 29.84 19.26 11.82
CA GLU A 174 29.13 20.52 11.97
C GLU A 174 28.75 20.81 13.44
N ILE A 175 28.36 19.79 14.21
CA ILE A 175 28.09 19.92 15.66
C ILE A 175 29.37 20.21 16.45
N LEU A 176 30.49 19.60 16.11
CA LEU A 176 31.77 19.88 16.75
C LEU A 176 32.26 21.30 16.43
N ASN A 177 32.03 21.77 15.20
CA ASN A 177 32.29 23.16 14.82
C ASN A 177 31.32 24.15 15.48
N LEU A 178 30.12 23.69 15.87
CA LEU A 178 29.18 24.46 16.70
C LEU A 178 29.65 24.58 18.15
N ALA A 179 30.27 23.53 18.69
CA ALA A 179 30.83 23.46 20.04
C ALA A 179 32.16 24.24 20.14
N SER A 180 32.10 25.54 19.83
CA SER A 180 33.12 26.54 20.12
C SER A 180 32.95 27.08 21.54
N GLU A 181 33.92 27.85 22.06
CA GLU A 181 33.73 28.48 23.38
C GLU A 181 32.45 29.34 23.41
N PRO A 182 31.74 29.40 24.56
CA PRO A 182 30.54 30.22 24.70
C PRO A 182 30.86 31.70 24.43
N GLU A 183 30.29 32.27 23.36
CA GLU A 183 30.51 33.67 22.99
C GLU A 183 29.32 34.55 23.41
N PRO A 184 29.55 35.65 24.16
CA PRO A 184 28.50 36.63 24.44
C PRO A 184 28.15 37.44 23.18
N ASN A 185 26.85 37.70 22.95
CA ASN A 185 26.30 38.41 21.77
C ASN A 185 26.44 37.65 20.43
N ALA A 186 26.20 36.34 20.44
CA ALA A 186 26.17 35.51 19.25
C ALA A 186 24.99 35.85 18.33
N LYS A 187 25.18 35.65 17.02
CA LYS A 187 24.07 35.63 16.06
C LYS A 187 23.42 34.25 16.07
N GLN A 188 22.08 34.20 16.02
CA GLN A 188 21.38 32.93 15.90
C GLN A 188 21.86 32.15 14.69
N LYS A 189 22.26 30.90 14.92
CA LYS A 189 22.54 29.94 13.87
C LYS A 189 21.25 29.20 13.50
N PHE A 190 21.05 28.95 12.22
CA PHE A 190 19.87 28.25 11.70
C PHE A 190 20.18 26.79 11.42
N PHE A 191 19.15 25.96 11.35
CA PHE A 191 19.30 24.51 11.15
C PHE A 191 18.80 24.07 9.78
N GLU A 192 19.42 23.03 9.24
CA GLU A 192 18.90 22.31 8.08
C GLU A 192 17.90 21.24 8.54
N LEU A 193 17.02 20.80 7.63
CA LEU A 193 16.11 19.69 7.88
C LEU A 193 16.88 18.37 8.09
N GLN A 194 16.35 17.50 8.94
CA GLN A 194 17.06 16.31 9.43
C GLN A 194 16.61 15.04 8.74
N VAL A 195 17.58 14.23 8.31
CA VAL A 195 17.33 12.84 7.89
C VAL A 195 17.04 12.01 9.15
N VAL A 196 15.97 11.21 9.10
CA VAL A 196 15.52 10.39 10.23
C VAL A 196 15.56 8.90 9.88
N SER A 197 15.60 8.05 10.91
CA SER A 197 15.53 6.60 10.71
C SER A 197 14.13 6.15 10.27
N GLU A 198 14.04 5.01 9.59
CA GLU A 198 12.77 4.34 9.24
C GLU A 198 11.83 4.25 10.46
N SER A 199 12.38 3.84 11.62
CA SER A 199 11.61 3.67 12.85
C SER A 199 11.04 4.98 13.40
N GLU A 200 11.81 6.07 13.35
CA GLU A 200 11.39 7.39 13.79
C GLU A 200 10.33 7.96 12.85
N LEU A 201 10.52 7.80 11.53
CA LEU A 201 9.56 8.23 10.53
C LEU A 201 8.23 7.47 10.64
N THR A 202 8.28 6.16 10.91
CA THR A 202 7.08 5.35 11.14
C THR A 202 6.27 5.86 12.33
N LYS A 203 6.94 6.20 13.43
CA LYS A 203 6.29 6.78 14.61
C LYS A 203 5.68 8.15 14.30
N ILE A 204 6.38 8.99 13.52
CA ILE A 204 5.88 10.31 13.08
C ILE A 204 4.57 10.14 12.31
N PHE A 205 4.51 9.22 11.33
CA PHE A 205 3.29 8.97 10.55
C PHE A 205 2.13 8.49 11.44
N ILE A 206 2.38 7.51 12.31
CA ILE A 206 1.35 6.95 13.21
C ILE A 206 0.81 8.02 14.17
N GLN A 207 1.69 8.77 14.84
CA GLN A 207 1.27 9.79 15.82
C GLN A 207 0.54 10.95 15.15
N SER A 208 1.01 11.40 13.98
CA SER A 208 0.36 12.46 13.23
C SER A 208 -1.05 12.05 12.77
N HIS A 209 -1.23 10.80 12.36
CA HIS A 209 -2.56 10.26 12.02
C HIS A 209 -3.47 10.18 13.24
N GLN A 210 -2.98 9.67 14.36
CA GLN A 210 -3.72 9.60 15.61
C GLN A 210 -4.17 10.98 16.11
N ALA A 211 -3.30 11.99 15.96
CA ALA A 211 -3.61 13.38 16.27
C ALA A 211 -4.81 13.90 15.46
N LEU A 212 -4.88 13.58 14.16
CA LEU A 212 -6.00 13.96 13.29
C LEU A 212 -7.25 13.11 13.48
N TRP A 213 -7.10 11.86 13.89
CA TRP A 213 -8.21 10.95 14.17
C TRP A 213 -8.95 11.35 15.45
N GLY A 214 -8.23 11.86 16.45
CA GLY A 214 -8.79 12.45 17.66
C GLY A 214 -9.60 11.47 18.52
N GLY A 215 -9.26 10.18 18.49
CA GLY A 215 -9.98 9.15 19.26
C GLY A 215 -11.38 8.81 18.73
N GLY A 216 -11.61 8.96 17.43
CA GLY A 216 -12.88 8.66 16.77
C GLY A 216 -13.74 9.87 16.42
N GLN A 217 -13.23 11.09 16.65
CA GLN A 217 -13.92 12.33 16.26
C GLN A 217 -13.95 12.52 14.74
N ARG A 218 -12.91 12.05 14.05
CA ARG A 218 -12.83 12.04 12.59
C ARG A 218 -12.87 10.59 12.08
N ASN A 219 -13.48 10.39 10.91
CA ASN A 219 -13.37 9.11 10.22
C ASN A 219 -11.89 8.83 9.88
N PRO A 220 -11.35 7.62 10.18
CA PRO A 220 -9.94 7.28 9.93
C PRO A 220 -9.48 7.55 8.49
N SER A 221 -10.37 7.37 7.50
CA SER A 221 -10.17 7.66 6.08
C SER A 221 -10.00 9.13 5.79
N VAL A 222 -10.78 9.99 6.41
CA VAL A 222 -10.60 11.42 6.24
C VAL A 222 -9.31 11.87 6.93
N ALA A 223 -8.99 11.33 8.11
CA ALA A 223 -7.75 11.67 8.82
C ALA A 223 -6.49 11.27 8.02
N PHE A 224 -6.53 10.09 7.40
CA PHE A 224 -5.47 9.62 6.51
C PHE A 224 -5.32 10.50 5.27
N ASP A 225 -6.42 10.79 4.57
CA ASP A 225 -6.41 11.63 3.36
C ASP A 225 -5.85 13.03 3.65
N GLU A 226 -6.24 13.64 4.77
CA GLU A 226 -5.69 14.94 5.17
C GLU A 226 -4.22 14.86 5.57
N LEU A 227 -3.78 13.78 6.25
CA LEU A 227 -2.36 13.60 6.54
C LEU A 227 -1.52 13.48 5.26
N ASP A 228 -1.99 12.70 4.30
CA ASP A 228 -1.32 12.50 3.01
C ASP A 228 -1.15 13.82 2.25
N LYS A 229 -2.14 14.71 2.27
CA LYS A 229 -2.03 16.07 1.69
C LYS A 229 -0.90 16.88 2.33
N LEU A 230 -0.71 16.75 3.65
CA LEU A 230 0.32 17.48 4.39
C LEU A 230 1.71 16.88 4.17
N ILE A 231 1.82 15.56 4.07
CA ILE A 231 3.05 14.87 3.65
C ILE A 231 3.45 15.34 2.24
N PHE A 232 2.48 15.44 1.34
CA PHE A 232 2.70 15.95 -0.01
C PHE A 232 3.21 17.40 -0.01
N CYS A 233 2.56 18.29 0.75
CA CYS A 233 3.02 19.67 0.91
C CYS A 233 4.46 19.73 1.42
N LYS A 234 4.81 18.88 2.39
CA LYS A 234 6.16 18.80 2.94
C LYS A 234 7.18 18.38 1.88
N ILE A 235 6.90 17.34 1.09
CA ILE A 235 7.77 16.91 -0.01
C ILE A 235 7.94 18.03 -1.05
N TRP A 236 6.86 18.74 -1.39
CA TRP A 236 6.92 19.84 -2.37
C TRP A 236 7.71 21.04 -1.87
N ASP A 237 7.55 21.45 -0.60
CA ASP A 237 8.37 22.52 0.00
C ASP A 237 9.86 22.14 0.04
N GLU A 238 10.19 20.88 0.31
CA GLU A 238 11.57 20.40 0.33
C GLU A 238 12.22 20.34 -1.05
N LYS A 239 11.44 19.98 -2.08
CA LYS A 239 11.88 19.94 -3.48
C LYS A 239 11.95 21.35 -4.10
N HIS A 240 11.23 22.33 -3.54
CA HIS A 240 11.20 23.70 -4.06
C HIS A 240 12.61 24.32 -4.11
N PRO A 241 13.07 24.80 -5.30
CA PRO A 241 14.37 25.45 -5.42
C PRO A 241 14.49 26.67 -4.51
N ARG A 242 15.42 26.61 -3.55
CA ARG A 242 15.59 27.63 -2.50
C ARG A 242 17.04 28.08 -2.41
N LYS A 243 17.28 29.39 -2.25
CA LYS A 243 18.62 29.95 -1.99
C LYS A 243 19.08 29.59 -0.58
N ILE A 244 20.39 29.39 -0.40
CA ILE A 244 21.00 29.16 0.93
C ILE A 244 20.65 30.33 1.86
N GLY A 245 20.24 30.01 3.09
CA GLY A 245 19.81 30.95 4.12
C GLY A 245 18.31 31.31 4.08
N ASN A 246 17.58 30.96 3.01
CA ASN A 246 16.14 31.18 2.98
C ASN A 246 15.40 30.11 3.83
N PRO A 247 14.35 30.49 4.57
CA PRO A 247 13.60 29.57 5.42
C PRO A 247 12.78 28.59 4.59
N TYR A 248 12.58 27.37 5.07
CA TYR A 248 11.57 26.46 4.50
C TYR A 248 10.17 26.99 4.77
N ASP A 249 9.22 26.76 3.86
CA ASP A 249 7.86 27.21 4.11
C ASP A 249 7.15 26.22 5.03
N PHE A 250 7.40 24.92 5.01
CA PHE A 250 6.75 23.96 5.91
C PHE A 250 7.40 23.98 7.32
N GLN A 251 7.17 25.05 8.09
CA GLN A 251 7.55 25.21 9.50
C GLN A 251 6.65 26.22 10.21
N ILE A 252 6.84 26.37 11.52
CA ILE A 252 6.18 27.41 12.33
C ILE A 252 7.03 28.69 12.30
N PHE A 253 6.36 29.84 12.15
CA PHE A 253 7.00 31.15 12.31
C PHE A 253 6.57 31.82 13.61
N ARG A 254 7.45 32.65 14.18
CA ARG A 254 7.14 33.47 15.36
C ARG A 254 6.03 34.47 15.02
N ASP A 255 5.12 34.67 15.96
CA ASP A 255 4.00 35.63 15.86
C ASP A 255 3.07 35.37 14.65
N GLU A 256 3.09 34.15 14.10
CA GLU A 256 2.19 33.71 13.05
C GLU A 256 0.96 33.04 13.65
N ASP A 257 -0.22 33.58 13.38
CA ASP A 257 -1.47 32.96 13.82
C ASP A 257 -1.71 31.64 13.05
N PRO A 258 -2.35 30.63 13.67
CA PRO A 258 -2.61 29.34 13.02
C PRO A 258 -3.34 29.47 11.67
N GLU A 259 -4.17 30.50 11.49
CA GLU A 259 -4.90 30.74 10.24
C GLU A 259 -3.96 31.19 9.10
N ASP A 260 -2.90 31.94 9.42
CA ASP A 260 -1.91 32.37 8.44
C ASP A 260 -0.97 31.23 8.05
N LEU A 261 -0.61 30.38 9.02
CA LEU A 261 0.06 29.10 8.74
C LEU A 261 -0.79 28.26 7.76
N LEU A 262 -2.09 28.10 8.02
CA LEU A 262 -2.99 27.34 7.14
C LEU A 262 -3.01 27.92 5.72
N LYS A 263 -3.11 29.25 5.56
CA LYS A 263 -3.03 29.90 4.24
C LYS A 263 -1.71 29.60 3.54
N ARG A 264 -0.59 29.63 4.28
CA ARG A 264 0.73 29.36 3.73
C ARG A 264 0.89 27.89 3.30
N ILE A 265 0.40 26.95 4.10
CA ILE A 265 0.37 25.52 3.72
C ILE A 265 -0.53 25.28 2.51
N ARG A 266 -1.72 25.90 2.45
CA ARG A 266 -2.60 25.84 1.27
C ARG A 266 -1.92 26.38 0.02
N LYS A 267 -1.11 27.43 0.12
CA LYS A 267 -0.33 27.94 -1.01
C LYS A 267 0.71 26.93 -1.52
N ILE A 268 1.36 26.18 -0.62
CA ILE A 268 2.26 25.08 -1.01
C ILE A 268 1.45 23.99 -1.74
N TYR A 269 0.28 23.65 -1.19
CA TYR A 269 -0.62 22.68 -1.78
C TYR A 269 -1.06 23.06 -3.20
N GLU A 270 -1.49 24.31 -3.42
CA GLU A 270 -1.91 24.84 -4.72
C GLU A 270 -0.79 24.76 -5.79
N VAL A 271 0.48 24.85 -5.38
CA VAL A 271 1.61 24.63 -6.30
C VAL A 271 1.70 23.16 -6.68
N GLY A 272 1.62 22.25 -5.71
CA GLY A 272 1.65 20.82 -5.99
C GLY A 272 0.44 20.31 -6.78
N GLU A 273 -0.75 20.87 -6.54
CA GLU A 273 -1.97 20.57 -7.29
C GLU A 273 -1.83 20.92 -8.78
N LYS A 274 -1.12 22.01 -9.11
CA LYS A 274 -0.86 22.40 -10.51
C LYS A 274 0.12 21.48 -11.21
N GLU A 275 1.15 21.02 -10.49
CA GLU A 275 2.17 20.10 -11.03
C GLU A 275 1.64 18.66 -11.12
N ALA A 276 0.74 18.24 -10.23
CA ALA A 276 0.20 16.88 -10.16
C ALA A 276 -1.32 16.86 -9.91
N PRO A 277 -2.15 17.36 -10.84
CA PRO A 277 -3.60 17.53 -10.66
C PRO A 277 -4.36 16.21 -10.48
N GLU A 278 -3.78 15.09 -10.89
CA GLU A 278 -4.41 13.79 -10.73
C GLU A 278 -4.21 13.15 -9.34
N VAL A 279 -3.27 13.67 -8.52
CA VAL A 279 -2.99 13.14 -7.18
C VAL A 279 -3.97 13.71 -6.18
N PHE A 280 -4.35 14.99 -6.30
CA PHE A 280 -5.32 15.60 -5.41
C PHE A 280 -6.32 16.45 -6.17
N LYS A 281 -7.61 16.17 -5.94
CA LYS A 281 -8.74 16.87 -6.56
C LYS A 281 -9.44 17.85 -5.61
N ASP A 282 -9.21 17.67 -4.31
CA ASP A 282 -9.88 18.40 -3.24
C ASP A 282 -8.86 19.22 -2.44
N GLY A 283 -9.29 20.34 -1.86
CA GLY A 283 -8.44 21.16 -0.98
C GLY A 283 -8.14 20.52 0.39
N ILE A 284 -7.30 21.19 1.17
CA ILE A 284 -7.05 20.87 2.59
C ILE A 284 -8.28 21.28 3.43
N ALA A 285 -8.91 20.31 4.07
CA ALA A 285 -10.08 20.47 4.92
C ALA A 285 -9.75 20.54 6.42
N LEU A 286 -8.47 20.43 6.78
CA LEU A 286 -8.01 20.67 8.16
C LEU A 286 -8.33 22.07 8.66
N SER A 287 -8.64 22.15 9.96
CA SER A 287 -8.64 23.42 10.69
C SER A 287 -7.23 23.97 10.85
N ALA A 288 -7.13 25.26 11.16
CA ALA A 288 -5.87 25.93 11.46
C ALA A 288 -5.09 25.24 12.59
N GLN A 289 -5.79 24.81 13.64
CA GLN A 289 -5.17 24.14 14.79
C GLN A 289 -4.66 22.74 14.46
N GLU A 290 -5.39 21.98 13.63
CA GLU A 290 -4.96 20.67 13.17
C GLU A 290 -3.74 20.78 12.26
N THR A 291 -3.74 21.76 11.35
CA THR A 291 -2.60 22.06 10.48
C THR A 291 -1.35 22.39 11.29
N LEU A 292 -1.49 23.25 12.30
CA LEU A 292 -0.39 23.56 13.24
C LEU A 292 0.14 22.30 13.92
N THR A 293 -0.74 21.42 14.42
CA THR A 293 -0.34 20.17 15.06
C THR A 293 0.47 19.27 14.12
N ILE A 294 0.05 19.13 12.86
CA ILE A 294 0.80 18.32 11.89
C ILE A 294 2.13 18.96 11.52
N VAL A 295 2.18 20.28 11.34
CA VAL A 295 3.44 21.00 11.08
C VAL A 295 4.44 20.78 12.22
N LYS A 296 3.99 20.69 13.48
CA LYS A 296 4.86 20.39 14.63
C LYS A 296 5.60 19.05 14.51
N TYR A 297 4.96 18.03 13.95
CA TYR A 297 5.56 16.71 13.75
C TYR A 297 6.57 16.69 12.59
N PHE A 298 6.27 17.40 11.50
CA PHE A 298 7.00 17.28 10.25
C PHE A 298 8.06 18.35 10.02
N GLN A 299 7.96 19.53 10.63
CA GLN A 299 8.82 20.68 10.30
C GLN A 299 10.33 20.41 10.41
N ARG A 300 10.76 19.52 11.31
CA ARG A 300 12.18 19.20 11.53
C ARG A 300 12.76 18.26 10.49
N ILE A 301 11.95 17.36 9.96
CA ILE A 301 12.45 16.23 9.16
C ILE A 301 12.63 16.61 7.70
N ASN A 302 13.49 15.87 7.01
CA ASN A 302 13.72 15.94 5.57
C ASN A 302 13.22 14.64 4.93
N LEU A 303 12.02 14.63 4.37
CA LEU A 303 11.48 13.44 3.69
C LEU A 303 12.22 13.15 2.39
N ASN A 304 12.69 14.16 1.68
CA ASN A 304 13.32 14.03 0.37
C ASN A 304 14.73 13.41 0.45
N LYS A 305 15.55 13.83 1.42
CA LYS A 305 16.90 13.30 1.66
C LYS A 305 16.92 12.05 2.54
N THR A 306 15.82 11.74 3.23
CA THR A 306 15.73 10.47 3.95
C THR A 306 15.81 9.35 2.93
N ASP A 307 16.64 8.36 3.24
CA ASP A 307 16.89 7.21 2.38
C ASP A 307 15.57 6.59 1.89
N LEU A 308 15.57 6.23 0.61
CA LEU A 308 14.37 5.83 -0.12
C LEU A 308 13.75 4.57 0.47
N ASP A 309 14.57 3.59 0.83
CA ASP A 309 14.11 2.35 1.47
C ASP A 309 13.49 2.66 2.84
N SER A 310 14.10 3.59 3.58
CA SER A 310 13.63 4.01 4.91
C SER A 310 12.29 4.74 4.87
N LYS A 311 12.09 5.68 3.93
CA LYS A 311 10.80 6.38 3.78
C LYS A 311 9.71 5.49 3.21
N GLY A 312 10.06 4.63 2.26
CA GLY A 312 9.15 3.66 1.67
C GLY A 312 8.58 2.70 2.71
N LYS A 313 9.46 1.99 3.44
CA LYS A 313 9.05 1.03 4.48
C LYS A 313 8.25 1.67 5.61
N ALA A 314 8.61 2.89 6.02
CA ALA A 314 7.88 3.62 7.05
C ALA A 314 6.43 3.92 6.61
N PHE A 315 6.26 4.39 5.37
CA PHE A 315 4.94 4.66 4.81
C PHE A 315 4.14 3.38 4.59
N GLU A 316 4.75 2.31 4.07
CA GLU A 316 4.09 1.01 3.91
C GLU A 316 3.67 0.38 5.24
N THR A 317 4.47 0.53 6.29
CA THR A 317 4.13 0.05 7.65
C THR A 317 2.93 0.82 8.20
N PHE A 318 2.94 2.14 8.04
CA PHE A 318 1.82 3.01 8.39
C PHE A 318 0.55 2.61 7.63
N MET A 319 0.61 2.50 6.30
CA MET A 319 -0.49 2.04 5.46
C MET A 319 -0.99 0.64 5.86
N GLY A 320 -0.08 -0.30 6.08
CA GLY A 320 -0.43 -1.67 6.45
C GLY A 320 -1.17 -1.74 7.78
N SER A 321 -0.86 -0.87 8.74
CA SER A 321 -1.63 -0.75 10.00
C SER A 321 -3.03 -0.16 9.77
N TYR A 322 -3.11 0.83 8.89
CA TYR A 322 -4.33 1.57 8.59
C TYR A 322 -5.37 0.74 7.82
N PHE A 323 -4.98 0.08 6.73
CA PHE A 323 -5.90 -0.65 5.86
C PHE A 323 -6.33 -2.03 6.41
N ARG A 324 -5.47 -2.70 7.20
CA ARG A 324 -5.84 -3.96 7.88
C ARG A 324 -6.86 -3.76 9.00
N GLY A 325 -6.86 -2.59 9.62
CA GLY A 325 -7.82 -2.22 10.65
C GLY A 325 -9.11 -1.65 10.05
N ASP A 326 -9.16 -0.33 9.96
CA ASP A 326 -10.41 0.44 9.84
C ASP A 326 -11.07 0.38 8.45
N PHE A 327 -10.34 -0.06 7.41
CA PHE A 327 -10.83 -0.05 6.02
C PHE A 327 -11.30 -1.42 5.50
N GLY A 328 -10.98 -2.52 6.20
CA GLY A 328 -11.35 -3.88 5.78
C GLY A 328 -10.85 -4.27 4.39
N GLN A 329 -9.73 -3.70 3.94
CA GLN A 329 -9.12 -3.97 2.62
C GLN A 329 -7.96 -4.94 2.77
N TYR A 330 -7.94 -5.97 1.91
CA TYR A 330 -6.98 -7.06 1.97
C TYR A 330 -5.88 -6.87 0.92
N PHE A 331 -4.70 -6.45 1.36
CA PHE A 331 -3.54 -6.34 0.48
C PHE A 331 -2.89 -7.69 0.20
N THR A 332 -2.28 -7.82 -0.97
CA THR A 332 -1.47 -9.00 -1.28
C THR A 332 -0.25 -9.06 -0.35
N PRO A 333 -0.03 -10.17 0.37
CA PRO A 333 1.12 -10.34 1.25
C PRO A 333 2.45 -10.19 0.52
N ARG A 334 3.42 -9.51 1.15
CA ARG A 334 4.72 -9.17 0.55
C ARG A 334 5.52 -10.37 0.03
N PRO A 335 5.57 -11.53 0.71
CA PRO A 335 6.25 -12.71 0.16
C PRO A 335 5.66 -13.16 -1.18
N ILE A 336 4.34 -13.06 -1.36
CA ILE A 336 3.64 -13.43 -2.60
C ILE A 336 3.92 -12.41 -3.71
N VAL A 337 3.86 -11.11 -3.38
CA VAL A 337 4.19 -10.03 -4.33
C VAL A 337 5.63 -10.19 -4.83
N LYS A 338 6.59 -10.38 -3.91
CA LYS A 338 8.00 -10.59 -4.25
C LYS A 338 8.19 -11.80 -5.15
N PHE A 339 7.59 -12.93 -4.78
CA PHE A 339 7.64 -14.16 -5.57
C PHE A 339 7.17 -13.96 -7.01
N ILE A 340 6.02 -13.31 -7.22
CA ILE A 340 5.47 -13.05 -8.55
C ILE A 340 6.42 -12.19 -9.37
N VAL A 341 6.87 -11.07 -8.81
CA VAL A 341 7.73 -10.11 -9.50
C VAL A 341 9.10 -10.72 -9.81
N ASP A 342 9.72 -11.41 -8.85
CA ASP A 342 11.02 -12.04 -9.00
C ASP A 342 10.99 -13.14 -10.07
N SER A 343 9.88 -13.88 -10.18
CA SER A 343 9.70 -14.96 -11.16
C SER A 343 9.63 -14.49 -12.63
N LEU A 344 9.21 -13.24 -12.87
CA LEU A 344 9.02 -12.71 -14.22
C LEU A 344 10.26 -11.98 -14.73
N PRO A 345 10.63 -12.06 -16.02
CA PRO A 345 11.78 -11.36 -16.59
C PRO A 345 11.49 -9.87 -16.88
N ILE A 346 11.02 -9.12 -15.86
CA ILE A 346 10.77 -7.67 -15.94
C ILE A 346 12.09 -6.92 -15.98
N THR A 347 12.20 -5.92 -16.87
CA THR A 347 13.37 -5.06 -17.04
C THR A 347 12.95 -3.58 -17.16
N HIS A 348 13.89 -2.64 -17.14
CA HIS A 348 13.60 -1.21 -17.30
C HIS A 348 12.86 -0.83 -18.62
N LYS A 349 12.85 -1.71 -19.62
CA LYS A 349 12.16 -1.51 -20.91
C LYS A 349 10.75 -2.10 -20.95
N SER A 350 10.40 -2.90 -19.95
CA SER A 350 9.16 -3.66 -19.92
C SER A 350 8.00 -2.77 -19.50
N ARG A 351 6.88 -2.79 -20.24
CA ARG A 351 5.65 -2.11 -19.79
C ARG A 351 4.88 -3.03 -18.84
N VAL A 352 4.66 -2.57 -17.61
CA VAL A 352 4.06 -3.35 -16.52
C VAL A 352 2.78 -2.68 -16.05
N LEU A 353 1.71 -3.47 -15.95
CA LEU A 353 0.40 -3.01 -15.47
C LEU A 353 -0.07 -3.87 -14.28
N ASP A 354 -0.61 -3.21 -13.26
CA ASP A 354 -1.49 -3.83 -12.28
C ASP A 354 -2.92 -3.30 -12.45
N THR A 355 -3.84 -4.18 -12.86
CA THR A 355 -5.24 -3.82 -13.15
C THR A 355 -6.10 -3.56 -11.91
N SER A 356 -5.58 -3.85 -10.72
CA SER A 356 -6.24 -3.67 -9.43
C SER A 356 -5.19 -3.40 -8.35
N CYS A 357 -4.50 -2.27 -8.49
CA CYS A 357 -3.23 -2.03 -7.82
C CYS A 357 -3.33 -1.80 -6.32
N GLY A 358 -4.52 -1.49 -5.78
CA GLY A 358 -4.68 -1.16 -4.37
C GLY A 358 -3.71 -0.04 -3.99
N SER A 359 -2.89 -0.30 -2.97
CA SER A 359 -1.83 0.61 -2.47
C SER A 359 -0.57 0.71 -3.35
N GLY A 360 -0.50 0.00 -4.48
CA GLY A 360 0.65 0.00 -5.38
C GLY A 360 1.72 -1.04 -5.04
N GLY A 361 1.42 -2.04 -4.21
CA GLY A 361 2.42 -3.03 -3.74
C GLY A 361 3.14 -3.78 -4.87
N PHE A 362 2.43 -4.22 -5.91
CA PHE A 362 3.07 -4.85 -7.08
C PHE A 362 3.94 -3.88 -7.88
N LEU A 363 3.50 -2.62 -8.02
CA LEU A 363 4.24 -1.59 -8.77
C LEU A 363 5.56 -1.25 -8.08
N LEU A 364 5.54 -1.13 -6.75
CA LEU A 364 6.75 -0.90 -5.95
C LEU A 364 7.73 -2.06 -6.06
N TYR A 365 7.27 -3.31 -5.97
CA TYR A 365 8.18 -4.44 -6.09
C TYR A 365 8.77 -4.57 -7.50
N ALA A 366 8.00 -4.22 -8.54
CA ALA A 366 8.53 -4.13 -9.89
C ALA A 366 9.58 -3.01 -10.03
N LEU A 367 9.36 -1.87 -9.39
CA LEU A 367 10.33 -0.78 -9.30
C LEU A 367 11.61 -1.20 -8.58
N ASP A 368 11.47 -1.85 -7.42
CA ASP A 368 12.60 -2.34 -6.61
C ASP A 368 13.42 -3.39 -7.37
N LYS A 369 12.78 -4.28 -8.11
CA LYS A 369 13.47 -5.21 -8.99
C LYS A 369 14.32 -4.49 -10.06
N VAL A 370 13.79 -3.42 -10.67
CA VAL A 370 14.55 -2.64 -11.67
C VAL A 370 15.66 -1.81 -11.00
N ARG A 371 15.49 -1.36 -9.76
CA ARG A 371 16.55 -0.74 -8.96
C ARG A 371 17.68 -1.71 -8.63
N GLU A 372 17.33 -2.94 -8.25
CA GLU A 372 18.30 -4.01 -8.02
C GLU A 372 19.11 -4.28 -9.29
N GLN A 373 18.45 -4.35 -10.45
CA GLN A 373 19.14 -4.47 -11.75
C GLN A 373 20.05 -3.27 -12.01
N ALA A 374 19.65 -2.05 -11.67
CA ALA A 374 20.48 -0.86 -11.84
C ALA A 374 21.82 -0.97 -11.07
N ASN A 375 21.82 -1.63 -9.91
CA ASN A 375 23.04 -1.89 -9.13
C ASN A 375 24.02 -2.83 -9.85
N GLU A 376 23.56 -3.65 -10.79
CA GLU A 376 24.42 -4.52 -11.61
C GLU A 376 25.12 -3.75 -12.72
N PHE A 377 24.53 -2.64 -13.18
CA PHE A 377 25.05 -1.83 -14.29
C PHE A 377 25.83 -0.60 -13.85
N TYR A 378 25.50 -0.01 -12.69
CA TYR A 378 26.03 1.28 -12.25
C TYR A 378 26.43 1.25 -10.78
N ASP A 379 27.58 1.86 -10.45
CA ASP A 379 27.97 2.10 -9.06
C ASP A 379 27.07 3.18 -8.45
N ARG A 380 26.40 2.87 -7.33
CA ARG A 380 25.42 3.76 -6.68
C ARG A 380 26.00 5.12 -6.29
N ILE A 381 27.31 5.21 -6.03
CA ILE A 381 27.97 6.43 -5.55
C ILE A 381 28.63 7.18 -6.71
N LYS A 382 29.38 6.46 -7.55
CA LYS A 382 30.16 7.09 -8.64
C LYS A 382 29.29 7.44 -9.84
N GLU A 383 28.22 6.69 -10.07
CA GLU A 383 27.34 6.81 -11.25
C GLU A 383 25.88 7.04 -10.84
N GLU A 384 25.67 7.72 -9.70
CA GLU A 384 24.36 8.01 -9.10
C GLU A 384 23.33 8.51 -10.13
N ARG A 385 23.71 9.43 -11.02
CA ARG A 385 22.79 9.97 -12.04
C ARG A 385 22.33 8.92 -13.05
N ASN A 386 23.22 8.05 -13.52
CA ASN A 386 22.87 7.00 -14.48
C ASN A 386 22.03 5.92 -13.80
N HIS A 387 22.41 5.55 -12.58
CA HIS A 387 21.64 4.64 -11.73
C HIS A 387 20.21 5.16 -11.52
N TYR A 388 20.07 6.42 -11.09
CA TYR A 388 18.80 7.09 -10.89
C TYR A 388 17.96 7.11 -12.18
N THR A 389 18.54 7.58 -13.28
CA THR A 389 17.83 7.68 -14.57
C THR A 389 17.34 6.31 -15.04
N TYR A 390 18.11 5.25 -14.84
CA TYR A 390 17.76 3.89 -15.29
C TYR A 390 16.46 3.37 -14.67
N TRP A 391 16.30 3.48 -13.36
CA TRP A 391 15.07 3.03 -12.69
C TRP A 391 13.97 4.09 -12.70
N HIS A 392 14.31 5.37 -12.66
CA HIS A 392 13.34 6.46 -12.67
C HIS A 392 12.58 6.53 -13.99
N ASP A 393 13.27 6.38 -15.13
CA ASP A 393 12.61 6.34 -16.44
C ASP A 393 11.65 5.15 -16.57
N PHE A 394 12.01 3.99 -16.00
CA PHE A 394 11.11 2.84 -15.94
C PHE A 394 9.87 3.18 -15.11
N ALA A 395 10.06 3.80 -13.95
CA ALA A 395 8.95 4.18 -13.09
C ALA A 395 8.00 5.15 -13.80
N GLU A 396 8.52 6.29 -14.28
CA GLU A 396 7.73 7.33 -14.92
C GLU A 396 6.99 6.86 -16.19
N LYS A 397 7.64 6.03 -17.03
CA LYS A 397 7.16 5.74 -18.39
C LYS A 397 6.59 4.34 -18.58
N ASN A 398 6.94 3.38 -17.72
CA ASN A 398 6.69 1.96 -17.96
C ASN A 398 5.91 1.24 -16.85
N LEU A 399 5.66 1.88 -15.71
CA LEU A 399 4.80 1.34 -14.64
C LEU A 399 3.40 1.97 -14.68
N PHE A 400 2.36 1.13 -14.52
CA PHE A 400 0.96 1.53 -14.65
C PHE A 400 0.07 0.82 -13.63
N GLY A 401 -0.90 1.54 -13.06
CA GLY A 401 -1.83 0.99 -12.07
C GLY A 401 -3.26 1.45 -12.28
N ILE A 402 -4.23 0.59 -11.99
CA ILE A 402 -5.65 0.93 -11.99
C ILE A 402 -6.22 0.56 -10.63
N GLU A 403 -6.91 1.52 -10.01
CA GLU A 403 -7.64 1.30 -8.76
C GLU A 403 -9.02 1.94 -8.85
N ILE A 404 -10.07 1.22 -8.46
CA ILE A 404 -11.45 1.69 -8.59
C ILE A 404 -11.80 2.74 -7.53
N ASN A 405 -11.21 2.63 -6.34
CA ASN A 405 -11.42 3.57 -5.26
C ASN A 405 -10.46 4.77 -5.37
N ASP A 406 -11.01 5.96 -5.56
CA ASP A 406 -10.23 7.19 -5.74
C ASP A 406 -9.29 7.49 -4.55
N GLN A 407 -9.68 7.18 -3.31
CA GLN A 407 -8.83 7.37 -2.13
C GLN A 407 -7.67 6.36 -2.07
N ILE A 408 -7.93 5.10 -2.42
CA ILE A 408 -6.87 4.08 -2.47
C ILE A 408 -5.91 4.38 -3.63
N ALA A 409 -6.43 4.81 -4.78
CA ALA A 409 -5.64 5.25 -5.92
C ALA A 409 -4.72 6.44 -5.54
N ARG A 410 -5.22 7.42 -4.78
CA ARG A 410 -4.38 8.50 -4.22
C ARG A 410 -3.29 7.97 -3.32
N THR A 411 -3.63 7.00 -2.48
CA THR A 411 -2.65 6.39 -1.58
C THR A 411 -1.55 5.68 -2.37
N ALA A 412 -1.89 4.96 -3.44
CA ALA A 412 -0.90 4.39 -4.35
C ALA A 412 -0.03 5.47 -4.99
N LYS A 413 -0.61 6.56 -5.50
CA LYS A 413 0.16 7.70 -6.06
C LYS A 413 1.11 8.30 -5.03
N MET A 414 0.67 8.47 -3.78
CA MET A 414 1.49 8.97 -2.69
C MET A 414 2.62 8.00 -2.33
N ASN A 415 2.32 6.69 -2.31
CA ASN A 415 3.30 5.65 -2.09
C ASN A 415 4.39 5.71 -3.19
N MET A 416 3.97 5.88 -4.44
CA MET A 416 4.84 6.07 -5.60
C MET A 416 5.69 7.37 -5.49
N ILE A 417 5.08 8.52 -5.16
CA ILE A 417 5.79 9.81 -4.90
C ILE A 417 6.86 9.66 -3.81
N ILE A 418 6.54 8.98 -2.71
CA ILE A 418 7.46 8.78 -1.58
C ILE A 418 8.67 7.96 -2.02
N HIS A 419 8.49 7.01 -2.94
CA HIS A 419 9.57 6.25 -3.56
C HIS A 419 10.22 6.99 -4.74
N ASP A 420 10.09 8.32 -4.85
CA ASP A 420 10.72 9.17 -5.88
C ASP A 420 10.55 8.69 -7.32
N ASP A 421 9.42 8.07 -7.65
CA ASP A 421 9.08 7.80 -9.06
C ASP A 421 8.34 8.96 -9.76
N GLY A 422 8.00 10.00 -9.01
CA GLY A 422 7.27 11.16 -9.51
C GLY A 422 5.79 11.13 -9.10
N HIS A 423 4.99 10.24 -9.69
CA HIS A 423 3.52 10.11 -9.54
C HIS A 423 2.97 9.11 -10.57
N THR A 424 3.70 8.02 -10.76
CA THR A 424 3.59 7.10 -11.91
C THR A 424 2.16 6.69 -12.25
N ASN A 425 1.86 6.60 -13.55
CA ASN A 425 0.60 6.29 -14.25
C ASN A 425 -0.44 5.42 -13.51
N VAL A 426 -0.93 5.90 -12.37
CA VAL A 426 -1.99 5.27 -11.57
C VAL A 426 -3.26 6.07 -11.79
N ILE A 427 -4.35 5.38 -12.10
CA ILE A 427 -5.64 6.03 -12.36
C ILE A 427 -6.73 5.51 -11.41
N ALA A 428 -7.61 6.42 -11.02
CA ALA A 428 -8.85 6.10 -10.31
C ALA A 428 -9.92 5.72 -11.35
N SER A 429 -10.04 4.44 -11.69
CA SER A 429 -10.97 3.96 -12.72
C SER A 429 -11.43 2.52 -12.45
N ASP A 430 -12.63 2.19 -12.92
CA ASP A 430 -13.10 0.81 -12.98
C ASP A 430 -12.25 0.04 -14.01
N GLY A 431 -11.46 -0.94 -13.54
CA GLY A 431 -10.48 -1.68 -14.35
C GLY A 431 -11.10 -2.53 -15.47
N LEU A 432 -12.42 -2.77 -15.43
CA LEU A 432 -13.16 -3.50 -16.45
C LEU A 432 -13.75 -2.61 -17.55
N LEU A 433 -13.52 -1.30 -17.51
CA LEU A 433 -13.87 -0.40 -18.61
C LEU A 433 -12.99 -0.66 -19.84
N SER A 434 -13.50 -0.26 -21.01
CA SER A 434 -12.67 -0.26 -22.22
C SER A 434 -11.50 0.72 -22.10
N ASP A 435 -10.42 0.47 -22.84
CA ASP A 435 -9.27 1.36 -22.90
C ASP A 435 -9.69 2.79 -23.31
N THR A 436 -10.58 2.92 -24.30
CA THR A 436 -11.09 4.23 -24.74
C THR A 436 -11.84 5.00 -23.65
N GLU A 437 -12.71 4.34 -22.88
CA GLU A 437 -13.45 4.98 -21.78
C GLU A 437 -12.50 5.35 -20.63
N MET A 438 -11.54 4.49 -20.35
CA MET A 438 -10.52 4.68 -19.32
C MET A 438 -9.64 5.90 -19.65
N GLN A 439 -9.17 6.00 -20.89
CA GLN A 439 -8.40 7.15 -21.39
C GLN A 439 -9.23 8.44 -21.35
N ALA A 440 -10.52 8.39 -21.72
CA ALA A 440 -11.39 9.55 -21.70
C ALA A 440 -11.66 10.07 -20.28
N LYS A 441 -11.78 9.17 -19.29
CA LYS A 441 -12.02 9.54 -17.89
C LYS A 441 -10.76 10.01 -17.16
N SER A 442 -9.64 9.34 -17.39
CA SER A 442 -8.38 9.66 -16.71
C SER A 442 -7.60 10.77 -17.38
N GLY A 443 -7.73 10.95 -18.70
CA GLY A 443 -6.85 11.80 -19.50
C GLY A 443 -5.54 11.12 -19.90
N ASN A 444 -5.21 9.96 -19.31
CA ASN A 444 -4.00 9.22 -19.61
C ASN A 444 -4.20 8.29 -20.81
N LYS A 445 -3.55 8.62 -21.93
CA LYS A 445 -3.67 7.91 -23.22
C LYS A 445 -2.84 6.62 -23.30
N GLU A 446 -2.00 6.35 -22.32
CA GLU A 446 -1.09 5.20 -22.33
C GLU A 446 -1.77 3.89 -21.88
N PHE A 447 -2.95 3.96 -21.28
CA PHE A 447 -3.79 2.79 -21.00
C PHE A 447 -4.43 2.27 -22.27
N LYS A 448 -3.66 1.56 -23.08
CA LYS A 448 -4.08 1.06 -24.40
C LYS A 448 -4.07 -0.47 -24.44
N TYR A 449 -5.05 -1.07 -25.10
CA TYR A 449 -5.01 -2.51 -25.37
C TYR A 449 -3.79 -2.92 -26.21
N ASN A 450 -3.33 -4.15 -25.99
CA ASN A 450 -2.16 -4.74 -26.64
C ASN A 450 -0.90 -3.87 -26.54
N SER A 451 -0.59 -3.38 -25.33
CA SER A 451 0.55 -2.49 -25.08
C SER A 451 1.42 -2.86 -23.86
N PHE A 452 0.97 -3.79 -23.02
CA PHE A 452 1.70 -4.19 -21.80
C PHE A 452 2.39 -5.54 -21.97
N ASP A 453 3.66 -5.62 -21.58
CA ASP A 453 4.45 -6.86 -21.64
C ASP A 453 4.17 -7.76 -20.45
N PHE A 454 3.91 -7.16 -19.29
CA PHE A 454 3.62 -7.88 -18.05
C PHE A 454 2.40 -7.30 -17.36
N ILE A 455 1.52 -8.19 -16.90
CA ILE A 455 0.47 -7.85 -15.95
C ILE A 455 0.69 -8.66 -14.67
N ILE A 456 0.85 -7.96 -13.56
CA ILE A 456 1.02 -8.53 -12.21
C ILE A 456 -0.10 -7.99 -11.33
N THR A 457 -1.04 -8.84 -10.93
CA THR A 457 -2.29 -8.34 -10.35
C THR A 457 -2.99 -9.31 -9.41
N ASN A 458 -3.77 -8.77 -8.49
CA ASN A 458 -4.64 -9.51 -7.58
C ASN A 458 -6.05 -8.90 -7.60
N PRO A 459 -6.90 -9.30 -8.57
CA PRO A 459 -8.25 -8.76 -8.73
C PRO A 459 -9.13 -9.07 -7.51
N PRO A 460 -10.17 -8.27 -7.24
CA PRO A 460 -11.08 -8.51 -6.12
C PRO A 460 -11.82 -9.86 -6.28
N PHE A 461 -11.96 -10.61 -5.19
CA PHE A 461 -12.66 -11.91 -5.17
C PHE A 461 -14.12 -11.80 -4.75
N GLY A 462 -14.96 -12.68 -5.28
CA GLY A 462 -16.29 -12.97 -4.72
C GLY A 462 -17.34 -11.88 -4.93
N SER A 463 -17.00 -10.83 -5.69
CA SER A 463 -17.98 -9.86 -6.17
C SER A 463 -18.51 -10.30 -7.53
N SER A 464 -19.81 -10.10 -7.76
CA SER A 464 -20.46 -10.43 -9.03
C SER A 464 -20.97 -9.15 -9.69
N ILE A 465 -20.66 -8.95 -10.97
CA ILE A 465 -21.27 -7.90 -11.77
C ILE A 465 -22.59 -8.43 -12.31
N LYS A 466 -23.68 -7.69 -12.05
CA LYS A 466 -24.98 -7.98 -12.65
C LYS A 466 -25.15 -7.21 -13.95
N GLN A 467 -25.79 -7.86 -14.93
CA GLN A 467 -26.12 -7.24 -16.22
C GLN A 467 -26.92 -5.94 -16.06
N THR A 468 -27.78 -5.86 -15.05
CA THR A 468 -28.63 -4.69 -14.78
C THR A 468 -27.86 -3.48 -14.23
N GLU A 469 -26.65 -3.68 -13.72
CA GLU A 469 -25.89 -2.66 -12.98
C GLU A 469 -24.78 -2.03 -13.83
N LYS A 470 -24.17 -2.79 -14.76
CA LYS A 470 -23.04 -2.33 -15.57
C LYS A 470 -23.22 -2.70 -17.04
N ALA A 471 -23.28 -1.68 -17.89
CA ALA A 471 -23.57 -1.83 -19.31
C ALA A 471 -22.47 -2.59 -20.08
N TYR A 472 -21.23 -2.68 -19.61
CA TYR A 472 -20.11 -3.23 -20.38
C TYR A 472 -19.99 -4.76 -20.40
N MET A 473 -20.84 -5.53 -19.68
CA MET A 473 -20.76 -7.00 -19.70
C MET A 473 -20.83 -7.60 -21.11
N HIS A 474 -21.57 -6.97 -22.04
CA HIS A 474 -21.67 -7.42 -23.43
C HIS A 474 -20.34 -7.35 -24.21
N GLN A 475 -19.33 -6.65 -23.68
CA GLN A 475 -18.00 -6.53 -24.28
C GLN A 475 -17.08 -7.70 -23.92
N TYR A 476 -17.54 -8.63 -23.07
CA TYR A 476 -16.75 -9.75 -22.56
C TYR A 476 -17.31 -11.08 -23.03
N ASN A 477 -16.48 -11.89 -23.69
CA ASN A 477 -16.85 -13.23 -24.14
C ASN A 477 -17.15 -14.14 -22.95
N LEU A 478 -16.37 -14.02 -21.85
CA LEU A 478 -16.61 -14.81 -20.65
C LEU A 478 -17.93 -14.45 -19.95
N ALA A 479 -18.55 -13.29 -20.25
CA ALA A 479 -19.89 -12.95 -19.77
C ALA A 479 -21.02 -13.59 -20.61
N VAL A 480 -20.70 -14.15 -21.78
CA VAL A 480 -21.67 -14.80 -22.65
C VAL A 480 -21.87 -16.25 -22.20
N LYS A 481 -23.13 -16.65 -22.04
CA LYS A 481 -23.52 -18.04 -21.87
C LYS A 481 -23.53 -18.69 -23.26
N GLU A 482 -22.44 -19.37 -23.58
CA GLU A 482 -22.36 -20.18 -24.79
C GLU A 482 -23.41 -21.29 -24.79
N VAL A 483 -23.84 -21.66 -25.99
CA VAL A 483 -24.76 -22.77 -26.19
C VAL A 483 -23.97 -24.07 -26.00
N ASP A 484 -24.45 -24.95 -25.13
CA ASP A 484 -23.90 -26.29 -24.97
C ASP A 484 -23.79 -26.96 -26.36
N TRP A 485 -22.60 -27.44 -26.72
CA TRP A 485 -22.36 -28.07 -28.02
C TRP A 485 -23.19 -29.35 -28.20
N LEU A 486 -23.64 -29.96 -27.10
CA LEU A 486 -24.60 -31.07 -27.05
C LEU A 486 -26.06 -30.59 -26.88
N ASN A 487 -26.36 -29.33 -27.18
CA ASN A 487 -27.75 -28.89 -27.29
C ASN A 487 -28.37 -29.44 -28.60
N THR A 488 -29.59 -29.96 -28.48
CA THR A 488 -30.41 -30.50 -29.57
C THR A 488 -31.52 -29.55 -30.01
N THR A 489 -31.78 -28.49 -29.25
CA THR A 489 -32.78 -27.49 -29.59
C THR A 489 -32.18 -26.35 -30.40
N THR A 490 -32.74 -26.07 -31.57
CA THR A 490 -32.37 -24.96 -32.49
C THR A 490 -32.64 -23.57 -31.89
N SER A 491 -33.22 -23.50 -30.69
CA SER A 491 -33.71 -22.30 -30.02
C SER A 491 -32.73 -21.69 -29.01
N GLY A 492 -31.64 -22.38 -28.68
CA GLY A 492 -30.61 -21.85 -27.78
C GLY A 492 -29.79 -20.77 -28.49
N LYS A 493 -30.11 -19.50 -28.28
CA LYS A 493 -29.22 -18.39 -28.68
C LYS A 493 -28.17 -18.19 -27.59
N ALA A 494 -26.96 -17.82 -28.00
CA ALA A 494 -25.99 -17.25 -27.07
C ALA A 494 -26.66 -16.06 -26.36
N ALA A 495 -26.65 -16.08 -25.04
CA ALA A 495 -27.29 -15.07 -24.21
C ALA A 495 -26.28 -14.56 -23.19
N LEU A 496 -26.38 -13.29 -22.81
CA LEU A 496 -25.55 -12.77 -21.75
C LEU A 496 -25.95 -13.42 -20.41
N ARG A 497 -24.99 -13.71 -19.55
CA ARG A 497 -25.26 -14.20 -18.20
C ARG A 497 -25.87 -13.07 -17.36
N ASP A 498 -26.82 -13.41 -16.49
CA ASP A 498 -27.44 -12.46 -15.57
C ASP A 498 -26.41 -11.80 -14.62
N SER A 499 -25.40 -12.58 -14.26
CA SER A 499 -24.25 -12.11 -13.48
C SER A 499 -22.98 -12.86 -13.85
N GLN A 500 -21.83 -12.24 -13.59
CA GLN A 500 -20.53 -12.88 -13.73
C GLN A 500 -19.58 -12.43 -12.61
N SER A 501 -18.76 -13.36 -12.11
CA SER A 501 -17.72 -13.06 -11.13
C SER A 501 -16.69 -12.07 -11.70
N THR A 502 -16.31 -11.07 -10.92
CA THR A 502 -15.34 -10.03 -11.34
C THR A 502 -13.99 -10.64 -11.71
N GLU A 503 -13.49 -11.59 -10.92
CA GLU A 503 -12.21 -12.25 -11.16
C GLU A 503 -12.15 -12.98 -12.52
N VAL A 504 -13.30 -13.46 -13.04
CA VAL A 504 -13.39 -14.09 -14.36
C VAL A 504 -13.26 -13.04 -15.47
N LEU A 505 -13.89 -11.88 -15.32
CA LEU A 505 -13.81 -10.80 -16.30
C LEU A 505 -12.41 -10.18 -16.36
N PHE A 506 -11.72 -10.07 -15.22
CA PHE A 506 -10.34 -9.58 -15.18
C PHE A 506 -9.37 -10.46 -15.97
N LEU A 507 -9.57 -11.79 -16.05
CA LEU A 507 -8.73 -12.67 -16.88
C LEU A 507 -8.79 -12.29 -18.38
N GLU A 508 -9.99 -11.96 -18.88
CA GLU A 508 -10.18 -11.51 -20.25
C GLU A 508 -9.72 -10.06 -20.44
N GLN A 509 -9.93 -9.19 -19.45
CA GLN A 509 -9.44 -7.81 -19.52
C GLN A 509 -7.91 -7.74 -19.57
N CYS A 510 -7.23 -8.54 -18.75
CA CYS A 510 -5.78 -8.69 -18.80
C CYS A 510 -5.31 -9.18 -20.18
N HIS A 511 -6.05 -10.12 -20.79
CA HIS A 511 -5.75 -10.59 -22.15
C HIS A 511 -5.80 -9.43 -23.17
N LYS A 512 -6.78 -8.54 -23.06
CA LYS A 512 -6.93 -7.38 -23.96
C LYS A 512 -5.77 -6.39 -23.83
N PHE A 513 -5.27 -6.15 -22.61
CA PHE A 513 -4.14 -5.24 -22.36
C PHE A 513 -2.77 -5.82 -22.76
N LEU A 514 -2.57 -7.12 -22.62
CA LEU A 514 -1.29 -7.76 -22.92
C LEU A 514 -0.91 -7.70 -24.40
N THR A 515 0.37 -7.48 -24.68
CA THR A 515 0.97 -7.73 -25.99
C THR A 515 1.00 -9.23 -26.29
N GLU A 516 1.13 -9.61 -27.57
CA GLU A 516 1.42 -11.01 -27.92
C GLU A 516 2.69 -11.48 -27.19
N HIS A 517 2.65 -12.67 -26.60
CA HIS A 517 3.69 -13.21 -25.71
C HIS A 517 3.93 -12.48 -24.39
N GLY A 518 3.15 -11.45 -24.08
CA GLY A 518 3.16 -10.85 -22.76
C GLY A 518 2.74 -11.86 -21.68
N TYR A 519 3.22 -11.65 -20.45
CA TYR A 519 2.98 -12.53 -19.32
C TYR A 519 1.94 -11.95 -18.37
N LEU A 520 0.98 -12.77 -17.96
CA LEU A 520 0.07 -12.51 -16.85
C LEU A 520 0.50 -13.35 -15.65
N ALA A 521 0.74 -12.72 -14.50
CA ALA A 521 0.77 -13.41 -13.21
C ALA A 521 -0.38 -12.86 -12.37
N VAL A 522 -1.36 -13.72 -12.11
CA VAL A 522 -2.62 -13.34 -11.46
C VAL A 522 -2.92 -14.24 -10.29
N VAL A 523 -3.29 -13.64 -9.16
CA VAL A 523 -3.81 -14.37 -8.00
C VAL A 523 -5.29 -14.69 -8.27
N ILE A 524 -5.66 -15.96 -8.15
CA ILE A 524 -7.03 -16.45 -8.39
C ILE A 524 -7.51 -17.34 -7.24
N PRO A 525 -8.82 -17.40 -6.97
CA PRO A 525 -9.37 -18.41 -6.08
C PRO A 525 -9.28 -19.81 -6.73
N ASP A 526 -8.96 -20.84 -5.94
CA ASP A 526 -8.82 -22.23 -6.42
C ASP A 526 -10.08 -22.73 -7.12
N GLY A 527 -11.26 -22.17 -6.79
CA GLY A 527 -12.53 -22.49 -7.45
C GLY A 527 -12.50 -22.34 -8.97
N ILE A 528 -11.73 -21.39 -9.53
CA ILE A 528 -11.55 -21.26 -11.00
C ILE A 528 -10.88 -22.51 -11.58
N LEU A 529 -9.96 -23.12 -10.84
CA LEU A 529 -9.21 -24.30 -11.26
C LEU A 529 -10.00 -25.60 -11.01
N THR A 530 -10.83 -25.67 -9.97
CA THR A 530 -11.47 -26.92 -9.53
C THR A 530 -12.95 -27.05 -9.87
N ASN A 531 -13.72 -25.96 -9.92
CA ASN A 531 -15.18 -26.06 -10.03
C ASN A 531 -15.60 -26.46 -11.45
N SER A 532 -16.46 -27.47 -11.57
CA SER A 532 -16.99 -27.94 -12.87
C SER A 532 -17.81 -26.87 -13.60
N SER A 533 -18.54 -26.03 -12.86
CA SER A 533 -19.33 -24.92 -13.41
C SER A 533 -18.46 -23.85 -14.11
N LEU A 534 -17.16 -23.81 -13.82
CA LEU A 534 -16.19 -22.88 -14.41
C LEU A 534 -15.31 -23.53 -15.49
N GLN A 535 -15.66 -24.73 -15.98
CA GLN A 535 -14.92 -25.39 -17.06
C GLN A 535 -14.77 -24.50 -18.30
N TYR A 536 -15.81 -23.73 -18.66
CA TYR A 536 -15.76 -22.81 -19.80
C TYR A 536 -14.67 -21.72 -19.64
N VAL A 537 -14.37 -21.30 -18.40
CA VAL A 537 -13.28 -20.35 -18.12
C VAL A 537 -11.93 -21.00 -18.40
N ARG A 538 -11.72 -22.24 -17.93
CA ARG A 538 -10.49 -23.00 -18.18
C ARG A 538 -10.29 -23.29 -19.67
N ASP A 539 -11.36 -23.63 -20.38
CA ASP A 539 -11.32 -23.84 -21.83
C ASP A 539 -10.89 -22.57 -22.58
N ASN A 540 -11.40 -21.40 -22.15
CA ASN A 540 -11.01 -20.09 -22.68
C ASN A 540 -9.56 -19.72 -22.32
N ILE A 541 -9.10 -20.01 -21.10
CA ILE A 541 -7.70 -19.80 -20.70
C ILE A 541 -6.76 -20.60 -21.62
N GLU A 542 -7.07 -21.88 -21.89
CA GLU A 542 -6.30 -22.74 -22.81
C GLU A 542 -6.31 -22.23 -24.26
N GLU A 543 -7.33 -21.48 -24.69
CA GLU A 543 -7.39 -20.85 -26.02
C GLU A 543 -6.59 -19.55 -26.09
N MET A 544 -6.70 -18.71 -25.07
CA MET A 544 -6.08 -17.38 -25.03
C MET A 544 -4.60 -17.44 -24.63
N TYR A 545 -4.21 -18.44 -23.85
CA TYR A 545 -2.91 -18.46 -23.18
C TYR A 545 -2.22 -19.81 -23.19
N ARG A 546 -0.90 -19.72 -23.25
CA ARG A 546 0.01 -20.78 -22.81
C ARG A 546 0.07 -20.78 -21.29
N ILE A 547 -0.36 -21.87 -20.64
CA ILE A 547 -0.34 -21.99 -19.17
C ILE A 547 1.07 -22.29 -18.67
N VAL A 548 1.82 -21.27 -18.26
CA VAL A 548 3.23 -21.40 -17.86
C VAL A 548 3.36 -22.15 -16.53
N ALA A 549 2.63 -21.69 -15.51
CA ALA A 549 2.71 -22.28 -14.18
C ALA A 549 1.44 -22.12 -13.36
N VAL A 550 1.21 -23.07 -12.46
CA VAL A 550 0.22 -22.97 -11.37
C VAL A 550 0.95 -23.22 -10.05
N VAL A 551 0.94 -22.21 -9.17
CA VAL A 551 1.55 -22.33 -7.85
C VAL A 551 0.46 -22.17 -6.79
N SER A 552 0.16 -23.26 -6.08
CA SER A 552 -0.86 -23.28 -5.03
C SER A 552 -0.30 -22.70 -3.74
N MET A 553 -1.03 -21.76 -3.13
CA MET A 553 -0.67 -21.14 -1.85
C MET A 553 -1.33 -21.89 -0.68
N PRO A 554 -0.78 -21.79 0.54
CA PRO A 554 -1.44 -22.35 1.71
C PRO A 554 -2.76 -21.62 1.97
N GLN A 555 -3.75 -22.31 2.55
CA GLN A 555 -5.06 -21.71 2.84
C GLN A 555 -4.94 -20.49 3.78
N THR A 556 -3.90 -20.47 4.61
CA THR A 556 -3.58 -19.40 5.55
C THR A 556 -2.99 -18.17 4.90
N ALA A 557 -2.64 -18.22 3.61
CA ALA A 557 -1.89 -17.18 2.92
C ALA A 557 -2.54 -15.79 3.02
N PHE A 558 -3.85 -15.72 2.86
CA PHE A 558 -4.60 -14.47 2.98
C PHE A 558 -5.36 -14.35 4.30
N SER A 559 -5.20 -15.32 5.22
CA SER A 559 -5.92 -15.33 6.50
C SER A 559 -5.48 -14.20 7.42
N ALA A 560 -4.17 -13.91 7.46
CA ALA A 560 -3.62 -12.79 8.23
C ALA A 560 -4.06 -11.42 7.68
N THR A 561 -4.42 -11.38 6.40
CA THR A 561 -5.04 -10.19 5.80
C THR A 561 -6.53 -10.15 6.08
N GLY A 562 -7.22 -11.30 6.24
CA GLY A 562 -8.63 -11.41 6.63
C GLY A 562 -9.51 -12.21 5.66
N ALA A 563 -8.90 -12.89 4.67
CA ALA A 563 -9.58 -13.76 3.71
C ALA A 563 -9.17 -15.23 3.90
N GLY A 564 -10.14 -16.13 4.08
CA GLY A 564 -9.92 -17.57 4.27
C GLY A 564 -10.02 -18.43 3.01
N VAL A 565 -10.07 -17.81 1.83
CA VAL A 565 -10.21 -18.51 0.55
C VAL A 565 -8.86 -19.06 0.13
N LYS A 566 -8.82 -20.36 -0.21
CA LYS A 566 -7.62 -20.96 -0.81
C LYS A 566 -7.41 -20.40 -2.21
N SER A 567 -6.20 -19.92 -2.45
CA SER A 567 -5.83 -19.22 -3.68
C SER A 567 -4.58 -19.80 -4.29
N SER A 568 -4.43 -19.58 -5.59
CA SER A 568 -3.26 -19.97 -6.38
C SER A 568 -2.79 -18.79 -7.22
N VAL A 569 -1.51 -18.78 -7.57
CA VAL A 569 -0.94 -17.85 -8.55
C VAL A 569 -0.85 -18.57 -9.89
N LEU A 570 -1.48 -17.99 -10.91
CA LEU A 570 -1.47 -18.49 -12.27
C LEU A 570 -0.54 -17.64 -13.11
N PHE A 571 0.47 -18.26 -13.73
CA PHE A 571 1.36 -17.62 -14.71
C PHE A 571 0.93 -18.06 -16.10
N LEU A 572 0.60 -17.11 -16.95
CA LEU A 572 0.12 -17.31 -18.32
C LEU A 572 0.96 -16.49 -19.28
N ARG A 573 1.14 -16.98 -20.51
CA ARG A 573 1.75 -16.24 -21.61
C ARG A 573 0.74 -16.11 -22.75
N LYS A 574 0.42 -14.88 -23.15
CA LYS A 574 -0.59 -14.62 -24.19
C LYS A 574 -0.19 -15.24 -25.52
N HIS A 575 -1.11 -15.96 -26.16
CA HIS A 575 -0.93 -16.48 -27.50
C HIS A 575 -1.00 -15.37 -28.56
N LYS A 576 -0.42 -15.62 -29.74
CA LYS A 576 -0.72 -14.84 -30.94
C LYS A 576 -2.18 -15.06 -31.32
N ASN A 577 -2.83 -14.04 -31.88
CA ASN A 577 -4.25 -14.15 -32.27
C ASN A 577 -4.51 -15.36 -33.19
N LYS A 578 -3.60 -15.63 -34.14
CA LYS A 578 -3.66 -16.80 -35.05
C LYS A 578 -3.64 -18.14 -34.31
N GLN A 579 -2.89 -18.25 -33.22
CA GLN A 579 -2.81 -19.48 -32.44
C GLN A 579 -4.09 -19.68 -31.63
N THR A 580 -4.64 -18.63 -31.03
CA THR A 580 -5.95 -18.68 -30.35
C THR A 580 -7.05 -19.12 -31.31
N GLU A 581 -7.12 -18.51 -32.51
CA GLU A 581 -8.07 -18.92 -33.55
C GLU A 581 -7.87 -20.38 -33.98
N LYS A 582 -6.62 -20.84 -34.13
CA LYS A 582 -6.31 -22.24 -34.47
C LYS A 582 -6.85 -23.20 -33.41
N ILE A 583 -6.55 -22.96 -32.14
CA ILE A 583 -6.98 -23.82 -31.01
C ILE A 583 -8.51 -23.82 -30.92
N SER A 584 -9.15 -22.65 -30.98
CA SER A 584 -10.61 -22.53 -30.88
C SER A 584 -11.32 -23.25 -32.03
N ASN A 585 -10.83 -23.09 -33.28
CA ASN A 585 -11.36 -23.79 -34.45
C ASN A 585 -11.15 -25.32 -34.36
N GLN A 586 -10.01 -25.78 -33.86
CA GLN A 586 -9.75 -27.21 -33.63
C GLN A 586 -10.72 -27.79 -32.60
N LYS A 587 -10.92 -27.11 -31.47
CA LYS A 587 -11.88 -27.52 -30.43
C LYS A 587 -13.31 -27.59 -30.98
N ALA A 588 -13.75 -26.57 -31.73
CA ALA A 588 -15.06 -26.55 -32.37
C ALA A 588 -15.24 -27.72 -33.35
N LYS A 589 -14.22 -28.02 -34.16
CA LYS A 589 -14.23 -29.15 -35.09
C LYS A 589 -14.32 -30.49 -34.38
N LEU A 590 -13.57 -30.68 -33.29
CA LEU A 590 -13.61 -31.91 -32.49
C LEU A 590 -14.97 -32.12 -31.83
N LYS A 591 -15.56 -31.07 -31.25
CA LYS A 591 -16.93 -31.11 -30.71
C LYS A 591 -17.91 -31.57 -31.78
N GLU A 592 -17.86 -31.01 -32.98
CA GLU A 592 -18.75 -31.41 -34.08
C GLU A 592 -18.49 -32.87 -34.54
N GLN A 593 -17.25 -33.30 -34.62
CA GLN A 593 -16.89 -34.69 -34.95
C GLN A 593 -17.40 -35.69 -33.92
N VAL A 594 -17.28 -35.40 -32.63
CA VAL A 594 -17.80 -36.27 -31.57
C VAL A 594 -19.33 -36.30 -31.60
N LYS A 595 -19.98 -35.15 -31.80
CA LYS A 595 -21.44 -35.04 -31.87
C LYS A 595 -22.01 -35.84 -33.03
N THR A 596 -21.45 -35.67 -34.23
CA THR A 596 -21.89 -36.33 -35.46
C THR A 596 -21.50 -37.81 -35.49
N GLY A 597 -20.26 -38.14 -35.13
CA GLY A 597 -19.75 -39.52 -35.15
C GLY A 597 -20.45 -40.46 -34.17
N ASN A 598 -21.09 -39.94 -33.12
CA ASN A 598 -21.88 -40.73 -32.17
C ASN A 598 -23.39 -40.61 -32.41
N ASN A 599 -23.83 -40.03 -33.53
CA ASN A 599 -25.25 -39.86 -33.89
C ASN A 599 -26.09 -39.24 -32.74
N TYR A 600 -25.51 -38.30 -32.00
CA TYR A 600 -26.09 -37.79 -30.76
C TYR A 600 -27.49 -37.19 -30.98
N ILE A 601 -27.64 -36.34 -32.00
CA ILE A 601 -28.91 -35.67 -32.31
C ILE A 601 -30.00 -36.70 -32.60
N ALA A 602 -29.73 -37.66 -33.48
CA ALA A 602 -30.68 -38.71 -33.84
C ALA A 602 -31.07 -39.59 -32.64
N THR A 603 -30.10 -39.91 -31.77
CA THR A 603 -30.32 -40.70 -30.55
C THR A 603 -31.24 -39.98 -29.58
N VAL A 604 -30.99 -38.69 -29.32
CA VAL A 604 -31.82 -37.89 -28.41
C VAL A 604 -33.22 -37.65 -28.99
N GLU A 605 -33.34 -37.40 -30.31
CA GLU A 605 -34.64 -37.28 -30.98
C GLU A 605 -35.45 -38.59 -30.90
N GLN A 606 -34.79 -39.74 -30.99
CA GLN A 606 -35.44 -41.03 -30.78
C GLN A 606 -35.95 -41.18 -29.34
N TRP A 607 -35.11 -40.89 -28.35
CA TRP A 607 -35.52 -40.96 -26.94
C TRP A 607 -36.63 -39.96 -26.59
N GLU A 608 -36.66 -38.78 -27.23
CA GLU A 608 -37.77 -37.81 -27.12
C GLU A 608 -39.08 -38.40 -27.64
N LYS A 609 -39.06 -39.09 -28.78
CA LYS A 609 -40.23 -39.80 -29.33
C LYS A 609 -40.70 -40.91 -28.39
N GLU A 610 -39.78 -41.74 -27.90
CA GLU A 610 -40.07 -42.82 -26.94
C GLU A 610 -40.70 -42.26 -25.64
N LYS A 611 -40.18 -41.15 -25.12
CA LYS A 611 -40.75 -40.43 -23.98
C LYS A 611 -42.18 -39.97 -24.27
N ALA A 612 -42.40 -39.33 -25.41
CA ALA A 612 -43.72 -38.83 -25.79
C ALA A 612 -44.76 -39.96 -25.96
N GLU A 613 -44.35 -41.11 -26.52
CA GLU A 613 -45.17 -42.30 -26.65
C GLU A 613 -45.50 -42.93 -25.29
N ALA A 614 -44.52 -43.04 -24.40
CA ALA A 614 -44.72 -43.55 -23.04
C ALA A 614 -45.72 -42.69 -22.25
N ILE A 615 -45.62 -41.36 -22.33
CA ILE A 615 -46.58 -40.44 -21.69
C ILE A 615 -47.99 -40.59 -22.29
N LYS A 616 -48.12 -40.70 -23.62
CA LYS A 616 -49.42 -40.95 -24.27
C LYS A 616 -50.05 -42.26 -23.82
N LYS A 617 -49.24 -43.31 -23.62
CA LYS A 617 -49.71 -44.60 -23.12
C LYS A 617 -50.22 -44.49 -21.68
N LEU A 618 -49.51 -43.77 -20.80
CA LEU A 618 -49.98 -43.49 -19.43
C LEU A 618 -51.32 -42.74 -19.43
N GLU A 619 -51.47 -41.73 -20.29
CA GLU A 619 -52.72 -40.98 -20.44
C GLU A 619 -53.87 -41.88 -20.92
N ALA A 620 -53.61 -42.77 -21.89
CA ALA A 620 -54.59 -43.71 -22.42
C ALA A 620 -55.01 -44.76 -21.37
N ASP A 621 -54.05 -45.33 -20.64
CA ASP A 621 -54.30 -46.33 -19.59
C ASP A 621 -55.07 -45.73 -18.41
N ALA A 622 -54.75 -44.49 -18.00
CA ALA A 622 -55.49 -43.78 -16.97
C ALA A 622 -56.93 -43.45 -17.40
N LYS A 623 -57.14 -43.05 -18.66
CA LYS A 623 -58.48 -42.82 -19.23
C LYS A 623 -59.30 -44.11 -19.34
N ALA A 624 -58.67 -45.23 -19.67
CA ALA A 624 -59.32 -46.53 -19.71
C ALA A 624 -59.76 -47.00 -18.31
N LYS A 625 -58.94 -46.75 -17.28
CA LYS A 625 -59.26 -47.07 -15.88
C LYS A 625 -60.32 -46.15 -15.28
N ASN A 626 -60.42 -44.90 -15.73
CA ASN A 626 -61.42 -43.92 -15.28
C ASN A 626 -62.08 -43.17 -16.46
N PRO A 627 -63.06 -43.77 -17.16
CA PRO A 627 -63.66 -43.21 -18.38
C PRO A 627 -64.42 -41.89 -18.20
N LYS A 628 -64.86 -41.58 -16.97
CA LYS A 628 -65.58 -40.35 -16.62
C LYS A 628 -64.65 -39.23 -16.15
N ALA A 629 -63.37 -39.50 -15.92
CA ALA A 629 -62.42 -38.50 -15.44
C ALA A 629 -62.14 -37.47 -16.54
N ASN A 630 -62.12 -36.19 -16.15
CA ASN A 630 -61.76 -35.11 -17.04
C ASN A 630 -60.24 -35.05 -17.25
N LYS A 631 -59.79 -34.25 -18.22
CA LYS A 631 -58.37 -34.15 -18.59
C LYS A 631 -57.45 -33.73 -17.42
N LYS A 632 -57.95 -32.92 -16.49
CA LYS A 632 -57.19 -32.46 -15.33
C LYS A 632 -57.00 -33.57 -14.31
N GLU A 633 -58.07 -34.31 -14.03
CA GLU A 633 -58.05 -35.48 -13.14
C GLU A 633 -57.11 -36.58 -13.67
N ILE A 634 -57.14 -36.87 -14.98
CA ILE A 634 -56.21 -37.83 -15.61
C ILE A 634 -54.76 -37.36 -15.47
N THR A 635 -54.49 -36.06 -15.65
CA THR A 635 -53.14 -35.49 -15.51
C THR A 635 -52.64 -35.61 -14.07
N GLU A 636 -53.50 -35.36 -13.08
CA GLU A 636 -53.18 -35.52 -11.66
C GLU A 636 -52.90 -36.99 -11.30
N MET A 637 -53.67 -37.93 -11.85
CA MET A 637 -53.48 -39.37 -11.62
C MET A 637 -52.15 -39.91 -12.14
N ILE A 638 -51.64 -39.40 -13.27
CA ILE A 638 -50.39 -39.87 -13.88
C ILE A 638 -49.19 -39.00 -13.52
N GLN A 639 -49.37 -37.98 -12.68
CA GLN A 639 -48.33 -36.97 -12.44
C GLN A 639 -47.03 -37.59 -11.92
N ALA A 640 -47.11 -38.57 -11.03
CA ALA A 640 -45.95 -39.29 -10.50
C ALA A 640 -45.24 -40.10 -11.60
N ASP A 641 -45.97 -40.91 -12.36
CA ASP A 641 -45.41 -41.76 -13.44
C ASP A 641 -44.84 -40.92 -14.59
N LYS A 642 -45.52 -39.83 -14.96
CA LYS A 642 -45.04 -38.86 -15.95
C LYS A 642 -43.74 -38.22 -15.50
N SER A 643 -43.64 -37.84 -14.23
CA SER A 643 -42.41 -37.28 -13.65
C SER A 643 -41.28 -38.32 -13.65
N ALA A 644 -41.57 -39.59 -13.35
CA ALA A 644 -40.58 -40.67 -13.40
C ALA A 644 -40.06 -40.93 -14.83
N VAL A 645 -40.94 -40.95 -15.84
CA VAL A 645 -40.56 -41.06 -17.26
C VAL A 645 -39.71 -39.87 -17.71
N GLN A 646 -40.08 -38.65 -17.29
CA GLN A 646 -39.31 -37.44 -17.58
C GLN A 646 -37.91 -37.49 -16.94
N SER A 647 -37.81 -37.96 -15.69
CA SER A 647 -36.54 -38.12 -14.98
C SER A 647 -35.66 -39.15 -15.70
N ALA A 648 -36.18 -40.34 -15.98
CA ALA A 648 -35.42 -41.40 -16.64
C ALA A 648 -34.90 -40.98 -18.04
N PHE A 649 -35.68 -40.20 -18.79
CA PHE A 649 -35.21 -39.60 -20.04
C PHE A 649 -34.07 -38.61 -19.80
N THR A 650 -34.22 -37.72 -18.81
CA THR A 650 -33.21 -36.71 -18.47
C THR A 650 -31.91 -37.37 -18.05
N ASP A 651 -31.98 -38.42 -17.22
CA ASP A 651 -30.84 -39.19 -16.76
C ASP A 651 -30.10 -39.88 -17.91
N LYS A 652 -30.84 -40.51 -18.85
CA LYS A 652 -30.25 -41.11 -20.07
C LYS A 652 -29.52 -40.07 -20.92
N VAL A 653 -30.11 -38.90 -21.14
CA VAL A 653 -29.50 -37.83 -21.92
C VAL A 653 -28.25 -37.30 -21.22
N ASN A 654 -28.30 -37.09 -19.91
CA ASN A 654 -27.14 -36.61 -19.13
C ASN A 654 -25.98 -37.61 -19.17
N LEU A 655 -26.27 -38.91 -19.02
CA LEU A 655 -25.24 -39.95 -19.07
C LEU A 655 -24.58 -40.04 -20.45
N LEU A 656 -25.36 -39.91 -21.53
CA LEU A 656 -24.80 -39.81 -22.88
C LEU A 656 -23.97 -38.54 -23.05
N LYS A 657 -24.41 -37.40 -22.50
CA LYS A 657 -23.63 -36.15 -22.55
C LYS A 657 -22.29 -36.27 -21.84
N GLU A 658 -22.26 -36.91 -20.68
CA GLU A 658 -21.04 -37.20 -19.92
C GLU A 658 -20.09 -38.07 -20.75
N GLU A 659 -20.58 -39.17 -21.33
CA GLU A 659 -19.78 -40.05 -22.19
C GLU A 659 -19.18 -39.32 -23.41
N LEU A 660 -19.97 -38.49 -24.09
CA LEU A 660 -19.50 -37.71 -25.23
C LEU A 660 -18.51 -36.61 -24.81
N THR A 661 -18.68 -36.06 -23.61
CA THR A 661 -17.75 -35.08 -23.05
C THR A 661 -16.40 -35.73 -22.74
N GLU A 662 -16.38 -36.94 -22.18
CA GLU A 662 -15.15 -37.72 -21.98
C GLU A 662 -14.47 -38.06 -23.32
N LYS A 663 -15.23 -38.50 -24.32
CA LYS A 663 -14.72 -38.75 -25.68
C LYS A 663 -14.10 -37.47 -26.29
N TYR A 664 -14.74 -36.33 -26.10
CA TYR A 664 -14.20 -35.04 -26.53
C TYR A 664 -12.88 -34.71 -25.81
N PHE A 665 -12.79 -34.91 -24.49
CA PHE A 665 -11.55 -34.65 -23.76
C PHE A 665 -10.39 -35.53 -24.24
N LEU A 666 -10.64 -36.83 -24.47
CA LEU A 666 -9.64 -37.74 -25.04
C LEU A 666 -9.21 -37.31 -26.46
N ALA A 667 -10.16 -36.90 -27.31
CA ALA A 667 -9.84 -36.41 -28.65
C ALA A 667 -9.05 -35.10 -28.60
N LYS A 668 -9.42 -34.19 -27.69
CA LYS A 668 -8.73 -32.91 -27.45
C LYS A 668 -7.28 -33.14 -27.03
N GLN A 669 -7.05 -34.04 -26.09
CA GLN A 669 -5.71 -34.37 -25.59
C GLN A 669 -4.76 -34.87 -26.69
N ASN A 670 -5.28 -35.58 -27.69
CA ASN A 670 -4.48 -36.07 -28.82
C ASN A 670 -4.29 -35.03 -29.94
N ALA A 671 -5.16 -34.02 -30.02
CA ALA A 671 -5.20 -33.08 -31.13
C ALA A 671 -4.53 -31.73 -30.84
N LEU A 672 -4.48 -31.32 -29.57
CA LEU A 672 -3.78 -30.11 -29.14
C LEU A 672 -2.31 -30.43 -28.83
N ASP A 673 -1.45 -29.45 -29.06
CA ASP A 673 -0.03 -29.57 -28.80
C ASP A 673 0.21 -29.71 -27.28
N ASP A 674 0.95 -30.73 -26.86
CA ASP A 674 1.34 -30.93 -25.47
C ASP A 674 2.55 -30.05 -25.11
N TYR A 675 2.57 -29.56 -23.88
CA TYR A 675 3.64 -28.70 -23.39
C TYR A 675 3.81 -28.85 -21.87
N PRO A 676 5.04 -28.69 -21.34
CA PRO A 676 5.27 -28.78 -19.90
C PRO A 676 4.60 -27.62 -19.16
N ILE A 677 4.00 -27.89 -18.01
CA ILE A 677 3.46 -26.86 -17.09
C ILE A 677 4.23 -26.97 -15.78
N PHE A 678 4.72 -25.84 -15.28
CA PHE A 678 5.37 -25.81 -13.98
C PHE A 678 4.31 -25.82 -12.87
N MET A 679 4.32 -26.85 -12.04
CA MET A 679 3.36 -27.02 -10.94
C MET A 679 4.12 -27.02 -9.61
N ALA A 680 3.66 -26.21 -8.65
CA ALA A 680 4.21 -26.21 -7.31
C ALA A 680 3.12 -25.98 -6.26
N ILE A 681 3.34 -26.49 -5.06
CA ILE A 681 2.51 -26.26 -3.88
C ILE A 681 3.45 -25.71 -2.83
N ALA A 682 3.17 -24.50 -2.34
CA ALA A 682 3.88 -23.92 -1.22
C ALA A 682 3.09 -24.21 0.06
N GLU A 683 3.74 -24.79 1.06
CA GLU A 683 3.15 -25.02 2.39
C GLU A 683 3.49 -23.89 3.35
N ASP A 684 4.72 -23.35 3.24
CA ASP A 684 5.18 -22.21 4.02
C ASP A 684 5.65 -21.07 3.11
N ILE A 685 5.07 -19.90 3.31
CA ILE A 685 5.30 -18.69 2.51
C ILE A 685 5.95 -17.56 3.32
N GLY A 686 6.59 -17.89 4.45
CA GLY A 686 7.30 -16.93 5.29
C GLY A 686 6.49 -16.39 6.47
N TYR A 687 5.24 -16.83 6.66
CA TYR A 687 4.40 -16.46 7.80
C TYR A 687 3.25 -17.45 8.05
N ASP A 688 2.75 -17.47 9.30
CA ASP A 688 1.62 -18.29 9.73
C ASP A 688 0.25 -17.59 9.54
N ALA A 689 -0.85 -18.25 9.91
CA ALA A 689 -2.21 -17.70 9.80
C ALA A 689 -2.43 -16.39 10.57
N THR A 690 -1.60 -16.08 11.57
CA THR A 690 -1.64 -14.85 12.35
C THR A 690 -0.75 -13.74 11.79
N GLY A 691 -0.01 -14.03 10.71
CA GLY A 691 0.94 -13.10 10.10
C GLY A 691 2.29 -13.06 10.81
N ARG A 692 2.56 -13.98 11.74
CA ARG A 692 3.88 -14.08 12.38
C ARG A 692 4.85 -14.73 11.42
N SER A 693 6.03 -14.13 11.28
CA SER A 693 7.06 -14.64 10.38
C SER A 693 7.48 -16.06 10.78
N THR A 694 7.59 -16.91 9.77
CA THR A 694 8.21 -18.24 9.89
C THR A 694 9.66 -18.14 9.40
N ASN A 695 10.53 -19.03 9.88
CA ASN A 695 11.95 -19.08 9.45
C ASN A 695 12.13 -19.78 8.09
N ASN A 696 11.03 -20.09 7.38
CA ASN A 696 11.03 -20.81 6.12
C ASN A 696 10.13 -20.09 5.11
N ASN A 697 10.53 -20.04 3.84
CA ASN A 697 9.72 -19.47 2.78
C ASN A 697 10.04 -20.17 1.46
N GLU A 698 9.18 -21.11 1.08
CA GLU A 698 9.37 -21.97 -0.09
C GLU A 698 9.23 -21.21 -1.40
N LEU A 699 8.52 -20.07 -1.39
CA LEU A 699 8.33 -19.24 -2.58
C LEU A 699 9.65 -18.72 -3.15
N VAL A 700 10.69 -18.56 -2.32
CA VAL A 700 12.02 -18.13 -2.79
C VAL A 700 12.62 -19.16 -3.73
N GLU A 701 12.56 -20.44 -3.38
CA GLU A 701 13.14 -21.50 -4.22
C GLU A 701 12.24 -21.84 -5.41
N ILE A 702 10.92 -21.89 -5.19
CA ILE A 702 9.92 -22.06 -6.25
C ILE A 702 10.08 -20.95 -7.31
N GLY A 703 10.27 -19.70 -6.89
CA GLY A 703 10.47 -18.56 -7.78
C GLY A 703 11.73 -18.65 -8.63
N LYS A 704 12.84 -19.18 -8.09
CA LYS A 704 14.07 -19.41 -8.87
C LYS A 704 13.86 -20.45 -9.96
N GLU A 705 13.25 -21.59 -9.62
CA GLU A 705 12.99 -22.65 -10.60
C GLU A 705 11.98 -22.22 -11.66
N LEU A 706 10.93 -21.48 -11.26
CA LEU A 706 9.98 -20.89 -12.19
C LEU A 706 10.65 -19.88 -13.13
N SER A 707 11.55 -19.03 -12.62
CA SER A 707 12.32 -18.09 -13.45
C SER A 707 13.16 -18.82 -14.51
N LYS A 708 13.82 -19.92 -14.13
CA LYS A 708 14.58 -20.77 -15.07
C LYS A 708 13.66 -21.38 -16.14
N PHE A 709 12.49 -21.84 -15.73
CA PHE A 709 11.50 -22.40 -16.64
C PHE A 709 10.95 -21.36 -17.63
N ILE A 710 10.62 -20.15 -17.17
CA ILE A 710 10.21 -19.04 -18.02
C ILE A 710 11.33 -18.66 -19.00
N ALA A 711 12.58 -18.61 -18.55
CA ALA A 711 13.73 -18.35 -19.41
C ALA A 711 13.93 -19.44 -20.47
N HIS A 712 13.61 -20.70 -20.15
CA HIS A 712 13.61 -21.80 -21.13
C HIS A 712 12.53 -21.58 -22.19
N ILE A 713 11.28 -21.33 -21.78
CA ILE A 713 10.15 -21.04 -22.69
C ILE A 713 10.49 -19.89 -23.65
N ASN A 714 11.04 -18.79 -23.13
CA ASN A 714 11.41 -17.63 -23.97
C ASN A 714 12.51 -17.95 -25.00
N LYS A 715 13.32 -18.98 -24.77
CA LYS A 715 14.35 -19.43 -25.71
C LYS A 715 13.82 -20.44 -26.74
N THR A 716 12.86 -21.28 -26.37
CA THR A 716 12.40 -22.42 -27.18
C THR A 716 11.08 -22.20 -27.89
N GLU A 717 10.21 -21.32 -27.37
CA GLU A 717 8.86 -21.05 -27.89
C GLU A 717 8.79 -19.59 -28.42
N GLN A 718 8.96 -19.39 -29.75
CA GLN A 718 8.91 -18.08 -30.44
C GLN A 718 7.57 -17.76 -31.13
#